data_AF-A0A5N6KYD9-F1
#
_entry.id   AF-A0A5N6KYD9-F1
#
_cell.length_a   1.000
_cell.length_b   1.000
_cell.length_c   1.000
_cell.angle_alpha   90.00
_cell.angle_beta   90.00
_cell.angle_gamma   90.00
#
_symmetry.space_group_name_H-M   'P 1'
#
loop_
_entity.id
_entity.type
_entity.pdbx_description
1 polymer ?
#
loop_
_entity_poly.entity_id
_entity_poly.type
_entity_poly.pdbx_seq_one_letter_code
_entity_poly.pdbx_strand_id
1 'polypeptide(L)'
;MDGKRDVRTYRVRQLPQHIDALETSKLLVSLDPRLGPVYNVKVLSLGRGISPWERPPTKTATIMFQSLPTCLDSDDTVWTLPGREHGYHRDVLIDVHFLDFTVLCEPPKALHDSPTYDCIAISGLASHPFGSWRTRKQLDFMWLRDQLPQDFQNIRPILYGFNSILTGHTSFQNIDDLASSLVAKLRSVGRQSFSANPIIFLAHSLGGIVLKRALLYLASGTDRDQVILKKVAAVIFFGVPNKGMDINNLLSIVSEEGTDHTLVSELGPSSPFLNDLEKQYNGIASLKNIRIVSVYETKKSPLVQIGMDGKLHRTDTHAVLVDRESARHSNSQQHDVFAINEDHSNMVKFSRDDENYRLIASCIYDLVNTADSSSSSYPSENTENLLQPGLTPETHLPAEIVRQPHWNHVHPSLQHFETFRHHLPKQHPGHLASKDEAWRLYVLYIHETMMASLELDEVAAREEAVSNAYESTFDWVFTDSKLGFRRWLQSANNVFWIAGKPGSGKSTLMKYIWHDARTQKTLGTSDRDVKLLKAKFFFHDRGSYAQKSFEGLLQSIIHQLLLQEPILKESVETVFIKRALTYQRPWSLEELEGAFDNILTQKTARVHIFLHLDALDEYDGSKEVLCHFIQKTTTLLPDSYTQIGICFASRPWNIFNDYFGQSPGLKIHEHTSKDMRTYAKAKIESRPPLHKLIKSLKRTPKHLTYESILTGIVSKAQGVFLWVALMIEDLLKQSSDGLRVESIPHILQSMPDRLEDFYERIVSKIPQEYRVETYVMLESVLRTRGNLSLRGLAMTLECAQPGSEHFPTCMDLCRLSMDTFDPENMARLVSSRCGGLLEVVQVNRPAKARSNDDLKFLFQLTNNTEDGEKEESLDSYVQFMHQTVKDYMRNPGLLQSIISHDSMRTINSGNGNTFLFRSCIVDKSCYYNGDFVHYGRAAEATTGISQRVFIDSVDRGSSCTCMKSPKS
;
A
#
# COMPACT_ATOMS: atom_id res chain seq x y z
N MET A 1 -24.58 38.91 33.74
CA MET A 1 -26.03 39.04 33.52
C MET A 1 -26.24 39.68 32.16
N ASP A 2 -26.94 39.00 31.26
CA ASP A 2 -27.80 39.60 30.23
C ASP A 2 -28.72 38.50 29.68
N GLY A 3 -30.00 38.58 30.02
CA GLY A 3 -31.00 37.54 29.82
C GLY A 3 -31.48 37.39 28.38
N LYS A 4 -30.71 36.66 27.55
CA LYS A 4 -31.25 36.01 26.35
C LYS A 4 -31.39 34.52 26.62
N ARG A 5 -32.61 34.06 26.91
CA ARG A 5 -32.93 32.62 26.91
C ARG A 5 -32.49 32.04 25.57
N ASP A 6 -31.63 31.03 25.65
CA ASP A 6 -30.75 30.60 24.58
C ASP A 6 -31.54 30.07 23.37
N VAL A 7 -31.27 30.63 22.20
CA VAL A 7 -31.95 30.26 20.95
C VAL A 7 -31.38 28.92 20.47
N ARG A 8 -32.01 27.83 20.93
CA ARG A 8 -31.55 26.44 20.76
C ARG A 8 -32.22 25.74 19.58
N THR A 9 -31.42 25.05 18.77
CA THR A 9 -31.92 24.14 17.73
C THR A 9 -31.97 22.73 18.26
N TYR A 10 -33.08 22.04 18.00
CA TYR A 10 -33.31 20.65 18.40
C TYR A 10 -33.33 19.77 17.16
N ARG A 11 -32.83 18.53 17.29
CA ARG A 11 -32.99 17.47 16.31
C ARG A 11 -34.20 16.63 16.69
N VAL A 12 -35.09 16.39 15.73
CA VAL A 12 -36.21 15.48 15.90
C VAL A 12 -35.98 14.27 15.01
N ARG A 13 -36.07 13.06 15.54
CA ARG A 13 -35.82 11.80 14.85
C ARG A 13 -37.07 10.92 14.85
N GLN A 14 -37.09 9.95 13.94
CA GLN A 14 -38.14 8.95 13.81
C GLN A 14 -39.50 9.51 13.39
N LEU A 15 -39.51 10.64 12.67
CA LEU A 15 -40.73 11.22 12.12
C LEU A 15 -41.28 10.34 10.98
N PRO A 16 -42.61 10.22 10.81
CA PRO A 16 -43.18 9.52 9.67
C PRO A 16 -42.70 10.07 8.30
N GLN A 17 -42.52 9.19 7.31
CA GLN A 17 -41.94 9.58 6.01
C GLN A 17 -42.78 10.61 5.23
N HIS A 18 -44.10 10.55 5.33
CA HIS A 18 -45.00 11.33 4.47
C HIS A 18 -45.21 12.77 4.93
N ILE A 19 -44.75 13.14 6.12
CA ILE A 19 -45.09 14.44 6.71
C ILE A 19 -44.27 15.59 6.12
N ASP A 20 -44.90 16.75 6.01
CA ASP A 20 -44.25 18.04 5.75
C ASP A 20 -43.91 18.82 7.04
N ALA A 21 -43.43 20.07 6.89
CA ALA A 21 -43.05 20.93 8.02
C ALA A 21 -44.24 21.32 8.93
N LEU A 22 -45.41 21.57 8.35
CA LEU A 22 -46.61 21.93 9.10
C LEU A 22 -47.17 20.70 9.82
N GLU A 23 -47.21 19.56 9.15
CA GLU A 23 -47.62 18.28 9.71
C GLU A 23 -46.68 17.81 10.81
N THR A 24 -45.37 18.03 10.67
CA THR A 24 -44.38 17.78 11.74
C THR A 24 -44.72 18.61 12.98
N SER A 25 -45.01 19.89 12.81
CA SER A 25 -45.36 20.79 13.93
C SER A 25 -46.66 20.35 14.62
N LYS A 26 -47.68 19.98 13.84
CA LYS A 26 -48.95 19.44 14.34
C LYS A 26 -48.75 18.12 15.09
N LEU A 27 -47.96 17.21 14.53
CA LEU A 27 -47.65 15.91 15.12
C LEU A 27 -47.00 16.08 16.49
N LEU A 28 -45.94 16.89 16.57
CA LEU A 28 -45.21 17.09 17.83
C LEU A 28 -46.14 17.62 18.93
N VAL A 29 -46.93 18.64 18.62
CA VAL A 29 -47.91 19.20 19.57
C VAL A 29 -49.02 18.19 19.93
N SER A 30 -49.42 17.32 19.00
CA SER A 30 -50.41 16.27 19.32
C SER A 30 -49.85 15.19 20.24
N LEU A 31 -48.55 14.87 20.13
CA LEU A 31 -47.89 13.86 20.97
C LEU A 31 -47.59 14.40 22.37
N ASP A 32 -47.30 15.70 22.49
CA ASP A 32 -47.18 16.38 23.78
C ASP A 32 -47.71 17.82 23.70
N PRO A 33 -48.96 18.06 24.14
CA PRO A 33 -49.57 19.39 24.16
C PRO A 33 -48.80 20.43 24.98
N ARG A 34 -47.90 20.01 25.89
CA ARG A 34 -47.04 20.93 26.67
C ARG A 34 -46.01 21.65 25.80
N LEU A 35 -45.78 21.21 24.56
CA LEU A 35 -44.98 21.91 23.56
C LEU A 35 -45.59 23.24 23.10
N GLY A 36 -46.85 23.51 23.47
CA GLY A 36 -47.56 24.75 23.16
C GLY A 36 -48.31 24.66 21.82
N PRO A 37 -48.76 25.81 21.28
CA PRO A 37 -49.51 25.83 20.02
C PRO A 37 -48.63 25.45 18.82
N VAL A 38 -49.23 24.99 17.72
CA VAL A 38 -48.51 24.52 16.51
C VAL A 38 -47.48 25.53 16.00
N TYR A 39 -47.79 26.83 16.04
CA TYR A 39 -46.87 27.89 15.59
C TYR A 39 -45.65 28.08 16.51
N ASN A 40 -45.67 27.54 17.74
CA ASN A 40 -44.53 27.55 18.63
C ASN A 40 -43.38 26.68 18.08
N VAL A 41 -43.71 25.64 17.31
CA VAL A 41 -42.73 24.75 16.70
C VAL A 41 -42.36 25.25 15.30
N LYS A 42 -41.14 25.76 15.14
CA LYS A 42 -40.60 26.18 13.84
C LYS A 42 -39.72 25.07 13.28
N VAL A 43 -40.20 24.35 12.28
CA VAL A 43 -39.40 23.38 11.53
C VAL A 43 -38.52 24.12 10.52
N LEU A 44 -37.21 23.91 10.60
CA LEU A 44 -36.21 24.60 9.78
C LEU A 44 -35.70 23.71 8.65
N SER A 45 -35.69 22.40 8.87
CA SER A 45 -35.32 21.45 7.83
C SER A 45 -35.91 20.07 8.07
N LEU A 46 -36.08 19.32 6.99
CA LEU A 46 -36.56 17.94 6.98
C LEU A 46 -35.72 17.13 6.00
N GLY A 47 -35.16 16.02 6.47
CA GLY A 47 -34.37 15.10 5.67
C GLY A 47 -34.84 13.67 5.87
N ARG A 48 -34.93 12.88 4.79
CA ARG A 48 -35.19 11.44 4.89
C ARG A 48 -34.07 10.75 5.66
N GLY A 49 -34.44 9.85 6.56
CA GLY A 49 -33.52 9.06 7.37
C GLY A 49 -32.49 8.33 6.49
N ILE A 50 -31.25 8.30 6.97
CA ILE A 50 -30.11 7.79 6.20
C ILE A 50 -30.06 6.26 6.13
N SER A 51 -30.75 5.56 7.04
CA SER A 51 -30.69 4.10 7.16
C SER A 51 -31.61 3.40 6.15
N PRO A 52 -31.07 2.59 5.21
CA PRO A 52 -31.87 2.01 4.12
C PRO A 52 -32.80 0.85 4.55
N TRP A 53 -32.52 0.22 5.70
CA TRP A 53 -33.35 -0.86 6.27
C TRP A 53 -34.43 -0.37 7.23
N GLU A 54 -34.52 0.93 7.49
CA GLU A 54 -35.56 1.42 8.39
C GLU A 54 -36.94 1.21 7.74
N ARG A 55 -37.76 0.40 8.41
CA ARG A 55 -39.13 0.06 7.99
C ARG A 55 -40.12 0.39 9.12
N PRO A 56 -41.15 1.22 8.86
CA PRO A 56 -41.22 2.15 7.74
C PRO A 56 -40.06 3.16 7.78
N PRO A 57 -39.65 3.76 6.65
CA PRO A 57 -38.62 4.81 6.65
C PRO A 57 -39.06 6.01 7.49
N THR A 58 -38.10 6.70 8.09
CA THR A 58 -38.38 7.90 8.90
C THR A 58 -37.76 9.16 8.31
N LYS A 59 -38.14 10.32 8.84
CA LYS A 59 -37.50 11.62 8.62
C LYS A 59 -36.81 12.11 9.89
N THR A 60 -35.81 12.95 9.69
CA THR A 60 -35.16 13.76 10.72
C THR A 60 -35.46 15.23 10.44
N ALA A 61 -35.78 16.00 11.46
CA ALA A 61 -36.00 17.43 11.35
C ALA A 61 -35.02 18.21 12.24
N THR A 62 -34.73 19.45 11.86
CA THR A 62 -34.23 20.45 12.81
C THR A 62 -35.33 21.44 13.12
N ILE A 63 -35.56 21.70 14.41
CA ILE A 63 -36.62 22.59 14.88
C ILE A 63 -36.09 23.63 15.86
N MET A 64 -36.81 24.73 15.99
CA MET A 64 -36.64 25.72 17.05
C MET A 64 -38.00 26.05 17.65
N PHE A 65 -38.02 26.51 18.89
CA PHE A 65 -39.24 26.97 19.54
C PHE A 65 -39.29 28.50 19.61
N GLN A 66 -40.45 29.11 19.35
CA GLN A 66 -40.66 30.55 19.57
C GLN A 66 -40.53 30.90 21.06
N SER A 67 -41.08 30.03 21.91
CA SER A 67 -40.97 30.04 23.36
C SER A 67 -40.59 28.64 23.86
N LEU A 68 -39.55 28.55 24.69
CA LEU A 68 -39.08 27.27 25.22
C LEU A 68 -40.21 26.58 26.01
N PRO A 69 -40.65 25.38 25.60
CA PRO A 69 -41.68 24.64 26.32
C PRO A 69 -41.19 24.19 27.70
N THR A 70 -42.06 24.24 28.71
CA THR A 70 -41.73 23.81 30.07
C THR A 70 -41.38 22.33 30.16
N CYS A 71 -41.90 21.49 29.27
CA CYS A 71 -41.54 20.07 29.21
C CYS A 71 -40.12 19.79 28.70
N LEU A 72 -39.46 20.80 28.11
CA LEU A 72 -38.07 20.75 27.65
C LEU A 72 -37.15 21.67 28.47
N ASP A 73 -37.69 22.31 29.52
CA ASP A 73 -36.98 23.19 30.45
C ASP A 73 -36.37 22.37 31.60
N SER A 74 -35.55 21.37 31.22
CA SER A 74 -34.78 20.52 32.13
C SER A 74 -33.31 20.46 31.67
N ASP A 75 -32.42 19.96 32.53
CA ASP A 75 -31.00 19.70 32.18
C ASP A 75 -30.81 18.49 31.26
N ASP A 76 -31.92 17.86 30.82
CA ASP A 76 -31.88 16.73 29.91
C ASP A 76 -31.36 17.14 28.51
N THR A 77 -30.89 16.14 27.76
CA THR A 77 -30.39 16.33 26.40
C THR A 77 -31.18 15.53 25.35
N VAL A 78 -32.09 14.67 25.82
CA VAL A 78 -32.92 13.80 25.00
C VAL A 78 -34.29 13.68 25.64
N TRP A 79 -35.35 13.80 24.83
CA TRP A 79 -36.74 13.63 25.23
C TRP A 79 -37.43 12.67 24.27
N THR A 80 -38.35 11.87 24.79
CA THR A 80 -39.12 10.89 24.02
C THR A 80 -40.59 11.27 24.06
N LEU A 81 -41.19 11.45 22.89
CA LEU A 81 -42.61 11.70 22.71
C LEU A 81 -43.32 10.37 22.37
N PRO A 82 -44.48 10.08 22.99
CA PRO A 82 -45.13 8.76 22.95
C PRO A 82 -45.86 8.49 21.63
N GLY A 83 -45.11 8.36 20.54
CA GLY A 83 -45.64 8.09 19.21
C GLY A 83 -46.40 6.76 19.12
N ARG A 84 -45.92 5.71 19.80
CA ARG A 84 -46.58 4.39 19.78
C ARG A 84 -47.96 4.41 20.40
N GLU A 85 -48.14 5.17 21.47
CA GLU A 85 -49.43 5.32 22.16
C GLU A 85 -50.45 6.05 21.29
N HIS A 86 -49.98 6.86 20.35
CA HIS A 86 -50.80 7.59 19.37
C HIS A 86 -50.94 6.87 18.03
N GLY A 87 -50.62 5.56 17.98
CA GLY A 87 -50.82 4.72 16.79
C GLY A 87 -49.69 4.77 15.75
N TYR A 88 -48.57 5.43 16.05
CA TYR A 88 -47.39 5.42 15.17
C TYR A 88 -46.49 4.20 15.43
N HIS A 89 -45.66 3.85 14.45
CA HIS A 89 -44.75 2.70 14.58
C HIS A 89 -43.62 2.89 15.59
N ARG A 90 -43.29 4.15 15.92
CA ARG A 90 -42.13 4.54 16.71
C ARG A 90 -42.46 5.76 17.56
N ASP A 91 -41.73 5.90 18.65
CA ASP A 91 -41.73 7.11 19.45
C ASP A 91 -40.88 8.18 18.77
N VAL A 92 -41.25 9.45 18.93
CA VAL A 92 -40.52 10.56 18.31
C VAL A 92 -39.48 11.03 19.31
N LEU A 93 -38.22 11.09 18.88
CA LEU A 93 -37.11 11.48 19.75
C LEU A 93 -36.71 12.92 19.46
N ILE A 94 -36.59 13.74 20.50
CA ILE A 94 -36.02 15.08 20.44
C ILE A 94 -34.67 15.03 21.14
N ASP A 95 -33.61 15.52 20.51
CA ASP A 95 -32.31 15.68 21.16
C ASP A 95 -31.63 16.99 20.77
N VAL A 96 -30.69 17.40 21.61
CA VAL A 96 -29.90 18.64 21.42
C VAL A 96 -28.45 18.37 21.15
N HIS A 97 -27.98 17.12 21.22
CA HIS A 97 -26.57 16.76 21.13
C HIS A 97 -26.10 16.42 19.72
N PHE A 98 -27.01 16.05 18.79
CA PHE A 98 -26.69 15.77 17.38
C PHE A 98 -25.60 14.70 17.18
N LEU A 99 -25.55 13.69 18.05
CA LEU A 99 -24.64 12.55 17.91
C LEU A 99 -25.20 11.58 16.86
N ASP A 100 -24.32 10.91 16.12
CA ASP A 100 -24.63 10.10 14.93
C ASP A 100 -25.05 10.95 13.71
N PHE A 101 -25.41 10.29 12.61
CA PHE A 101 -25.80 10.94 11.38
C PHE A 101 -27.09 11.78 11.54
N THR A 102 -27.03 13.01 11.02
CA THR A 102 -28.18 13.91 10.91
C THR A 102 -28.31 14.38 9.47
N VAL A 103 -29.29 13.87 8.75
CA VAL A 103 -29.62 14.39 7.41
C VAL A 103 -30.31 15.74 7.60
N LEU A 104 -29.70 16.80 7.09
CA LEU A 104 -30.19 18.16 7.31
C LEU A 104 -31.30 18.50 6.35
N CYS A 105 -31.16 18.15 5.08
CA CYS A 105 -32.15 18.44 4.03
C CYS A 105 -32.14 17.30 3.01
N GLU A 106 -33.28 17.08 2.35
CA GLU A 106 -33.36 16.21 1.16
C GLU A 106 -33.28 17.10 -0.09
N PRO A 107 -32.36 16.81 -1.04
CA PRO A 107 -32.34 17.53 -2.30
C PRO A 107 -33.68 17.37 -3.03
N PRO A 108 -34.17 18.40 -3.74
CA PRO A 108 -35.31 18.24 -4.64
C PRO A 108 -35.05 17.05 -5.58
N LYS A 109 -36.07 16.29 -5.97
CA LYS A 109 -35.92 15.25 -7.00
C LYS A 109 -35.26 15.90 -8.22
N ALA A 110 -34.02 15.51 -8.52
CA ALA A 110 -33.24 16.11 -9.59
C ALA A 110 -34.05 16.05 -10.88
N LEU A 111 -34.19 17.19 -11.55
CA LEU A 111 -34.88 17.31 -12.84
C LEU A 111 -34.03 16.77 -14.01
N HIS A 112 -32.84 16.23 -13.74
CA HIS A 112 -31.85 15.81 -14.74
C HIS A 112 -30.99 14.63 -14.25
N ASP A 113 -30.35 13.91 -15.18
CA ASP A 113 -29.51 12.71 -15.02
C ASP A 113 -28.23 12.91 -14.14
N SER A 114 -28.06 14.04 -13.46
CA SER A 114 -26.87 14.35 -12.66
C SER A 114 -26.87 13.58 -11.33
N PRO A 115 -25.74 13.00 -10.90
CA PRO A 115 -25.64 12.23 -9.66
C PRO A 115 -25.86 13.12 -8.42
N THR A 116 -26.54 12.56 -7.41
CA THR A 116 -26.66 13.18 -6.09
C THR A 116 -25.43 12.85 -5.24
N TYR A 117 -24.84 13.85 -4.60
CA TYR A 117 -23.69 13.72 -3.69
C TYR A 117 -24.13 13.81 -2.23
N ASP A 118 -23.57 12.96 -1.39
CA ASP A 118 -23.73 13.05 0.06
C ASP A 118 -22.58 13.86 0.65
N CYS A 119 -22.89 15.02 1.21
CA CYS A 119 -21.91 15.90 1.83
C CYS A 119 -21.90 15.67 3.35
N ILE A 120 -20.90 14.95 3.85
CA ILE A 120 -20.79 14.56 5.27
C ILE A 120 -19.83 15.51 5.99
N ALA A 121 -20.36 16.29 6.94
CA ALA A 121 -19.61 17.22 7.76
C ALA A 121 -19.24 16.61 9.12
N ILE A 122 -17.95 16.68 9.47
CA ILE A 122 -17.34 16.09 10.66
C ILE A 122 -16.66 17.20 11.47
N SER A 123 -17.08 17.35 12.73
CA SER A 123 -16.63 18.44 13.60
C SER A 123 -15.34 18.11 14.36
N GLY A 124 -14.67 19.13 14.90
CA GLY A 124 -13.42 19.00 15.66
C GLY A 124 -13.57 18.61 17.14
N LEU A 125 -12.45 18.70 17.86
CA LEU A 125 -12.32 18.39 19.28
C LEU A 125 -13.18 19.31 20.16
N ALA A 126 -13.76 18.77 21.24
CA ALA A 126 -14.57 19.47 22.23
C ALA A 126 -15.67 20.36 21.62
N SER A 127 -16.30 19.90 20.54
CA SER A 127 -17.19 20.73 19.73
C SER A 127 -18.58 20.12 19.57
N HIS A 128 -19.61 20.98 19.53
CA HIS A 128 -20.99 20.57 19.34
C HIS A 128 -21.27 20.30 17.85
N PRO A 129 -21.71 19.10 17.42
CA PRO A 129 -21.79 18.73 16.00
C PRO A 129 -22.59 19.70 15.12
N PHE A 130 -23.74 20.19 15.59
CA PHE A 130 -24.51 21.21 14.84
C PHE A 130 -23.95 22.63 15.04
N GLY A 131 -23.39 22.91 16.22
CA GLY A 131 -22.95 24.25 16.61
C GLY A 131 -21.63 24.66 15.97
N SER A 132 -20.78 23.69 15.61
CA SER A 132 -19.50 23.90 14.95
C SER A 132 -19.65 24.53 13.56
N TRP A 133 -20.77 24.28 12.89
CA TRP A 133 -21.06 24.79 11.53
C TRP A 133 -22.02 25.99 11.53
N ARG A 134 -22.56 26.36 12.69
CA ARG A 134 -23.53 27.47 12.85
C ARG A 134 -22.82 28.78 13.18
N THR A 135 -23.14 29.84 12.43
CA THR A 135 -22.68 31.20 12.74
C THR A 135 -23.26 31.71 14.06
N ARG A 136 -22.45 32.47 14.81
CA ARG A 136 -22.89 33.13 16.03
C ARG A 136 -23.64 34.44 15.76
N LYS A 137 -23.50 34.99 14.55
CA LYS A 137 -24.12 36.26 14.15
C LYS A 137 -25.62 36.09 13.86
N GLN A 138 -26.03 34.91 13.40
CA GLN A 138 -27.41 34.59 13.00
C GLN A 138 -27.81 33.22 13.58
N LEU A 139 -28.46 33.21 14.74
CA LEU A 139 -28.69 31.98 15.52
C LEU A 139 -29.68 31.00 14.87
N ASP A 140 -30.49 31.49 13.92
CA ASP A 140 -31.45 30.70 13.17
C ASP A 140 -30.92 30.19 11.81
N PHE A 141 -29.65 30.48 11.47
CA PHE A 141 -29.04 30.15 10.18
C PHE A 141 -27.80 29.26 10.32
N MET A 142 -27.71 28.22 9.49
CA MET A 142 -26.55 27.33 9.37
C MET A 142 -26.36 26.94 7.90
N TRP A 143 -25.22 27.32 7.32
CA TRP A 143 -25.00 27.29 5.87
C TRP A 143 -25.15 25.89 5.24
N LEU A 144 -24.71 24.81 5.90
CA LEU A 144 -24.90 23.44 5.38
C LEU A 144 -26.38 23.06 5.29
N ARG A 145 -27.22 23.57 6.19
CA ARG A 145 -28.66 23.29 6.21
C ARG A 145 -29.42 24.22 5.27
N ASP A 146 -29.06 25.51 5.27
CA ASP A 146 -29.90 26.56 4.71
C ASP A 146 -29.43 27.10 3.35
N GLN A 147 -28.12 27.10 3.07
CA GLN A 147 -27.56 27.74 1.88
C GLN A 147 -27.00 26.71 0.88
N LEU A 148 -26.20 25.75 1.36
CA LEU A 148 -25.62 24.71 0.51
C LEU A 148 -26.64 23.95 -0.36
N PRO A 149 -27.80 23.48 0.16
CA PRO A 149 -28.79 22.79 -0.66
C PRO A 149 -29.60 23.72 -1.58
N GLN A 150 -29.56 25.05 -1.36
CA GLN A 150 -30.16 26.03 -2.29
C GLN A 150 -29.23 26.27 -3.49
N ASP A 151 -27.93 26.37 -3.22
CA ASP A 151 -26.92 26.60 -4.26
C ASP A 151 -26.64 25.33 -5.08
N PHE A 152 -26.75 24.14 -4.47
CA PHE A 152 -26.49 22.84 -5.09
C PHE A 152 -27.65 21.87 -4.88
N GLN A 153 -28.54 21.78 -5.87
CA GLN A 153 -29.74 20.94 -5.79
C GLN A 153 -29.46 19.44 -5.79
N ASN A 154 -28.25 19.00 -6.15
CA ASN A 154 -27.83 17.60 -6.14
C ASN A 154 -26.92 17.25 -4.95
N ILE A 155 -26.83 18.11 -3.94
CA ILE A 155 -26.09 17.82 -2.71
C ILE A 155 -27.07 17.55 -1.57
N ARG A 156 -26.83 16.45 -0.86
CA ARG A 156 -27.51 16.10 0.38
C ARG A 156 -26.59 16.36 1.58
N PRO A 157 -26.82 17.43 2.36
CA PRO A 157 -26.00 17.75 3.52
C PRO A 157 -26.31 16.85 4.72
N ILE A 158 -25.27 16.30 5.33
CA ILE A 158 -25.34 15.34 6.44
C ILE A 158 -24.31 15.74 7.50
N LEU A 159 -24.72 15.82 8.76
CA LEU A 159 -23.76 15.93 9.88
C LEU A 159 -23.44 14.54 10.42
N TYR A 160 -22.18 14.32 10.81
CA TYR A 160 -21.79 13.20 11.65
C TYR A 160 -21.22 13.72 12.98
N GLY A 161 -21.95 13.46 14.08
CA GLY A 161 -21.52 13.80 15.43
C GLY A 161 -20.94 12.59 16.17
N PHE A 162 -19.81 12.78 16.83
CA PHE A 162 -19.23 11.83 17.78
C PHE A 162 -18.88 12.56 19.08
N ASN A 163 -18.73 11.81 20.18
CA ASN A 163 -18.39 12.43 21.46
C ASN A 163 -16.90 12.80 21.47
N SER A 164 -16.61 14.10 21.63
CA SER A 164 -15.24 14.65 21.64
C SER A 164 -14.97 15.60 22.82
N ILE A 165 -15.81 15.55 23.87
CA ILE A 165 -15.72 16.43 25.05
C ILE A 165 -14.49 16.05 25.88
N LEU A 166 -13.75 17.08 26.35
CA LEU A 166 -12.45 16.93 27.04
C LEU A 166 -12.54 16.79 28.57
N THR A 167 -13.68 17.09 29.19
CA THR A 167 -13.82 17.21 30.65
C THR A 167 -14.89 16.27 31.20
N GLY A 168 -14.65 15.69 32.39
CA GLY A 168 -15.68 14.93 33.14
C GLY A 168 -16.06 13.57 32.57
N HIS A 169 -15.24 13.00 31.67
CA HIS A 169 -15.48 11.69 31.07
C HIS A 169 -14.62 10.59 31.67
N THR A 170 -15.23 9.43 31.92
CA THR A 170 -14.56 8.16 32.26
C THR A 170 -14.12 7.38 31.00
N SER A 171 -14.20 7.99 29.81
CA SER A 171 -13.99 7.35 28.51
C SER A 171 -12.53 7.54 28.05
N PHE A 172 -11.85 6.44 27.74
CA PHE A 172 -10.45 6.36 27.29
C PHE A 172 -10.33 6.31 25.74
N GLN A 173 -11.30 6.88 25.02
CA GLN A 173 -11.37 6.79 23.56
C GLN A 173 -10.18 7.51 22.90
N ASN A 174 -9.48 6.80 22.02
CA ASN A 174 -8.39 7.34 21.19
C ASN A 174 -8.85 7.60 19.74
N ILE A 175 -7.93 8.07 18.89
CA ILE A 175 -8.21 8.37 17.48
C ILE A 175 -8.66 7.10 16.72
N ASP A 176 -8.10 5.94 17.06
CA ASP A 176 -8.44 4.65 16.45
C ASP A 176 -9.87 4.20 16.76
N ASP A 177 -10.34 4.40 17.99
CA ASP A 177 -11.71 4.10 18.39
C ASP A 177 -12.72 4.98 17.63
N LEU A 178 -12.42 6.28 17.52
CA LEU A 178 -13.25 7.25 16.81
C LEU A 178 -13.33 6.92 15.31
N ALA A 179 -12.18 6.58 14.70
CA ALA A 179 -12.09 6.18 13.31
C ALA A 179 -12.85 4.88 13.02
N SER A 180 -12.65 3.85 13.87
CA SER A 180 -13.37 2.58 13.76
C SER A 180 -14.88 2.76 13.90
N SER A 181 -15.32 3.63 14.82
CA SER A 181 -16.73 3.97 14.99
C SER A 181 -17.29 4.64 13.74
N LEU A 182 -16.57 5.59 13.13
CA LEU A 182 -17.01 6.22 11.87
C LEU A 182 -17.17 5.20 10.75
N VAL A 183 -16.20 4.29 10.59
CA VAL A 183 -16.29 3.20 9.60
C VAL A 183 -17.52 2.31 9.85
N ALA A 184 -17.71 1.88 11.09
CA ALA A 184 -18.87 1.06 11.47
C ALA A 184 -20.20 1.78 11.18
N LYS A 185 -20.25 3.11 11.42
CA LYS A 185 -21.44 3.93 11.16
C LYS A 185 -21.69 4.12 9.66
N LEU A 186 -20.65 4.33 8.85
CA LEU A 186 -20.80 4.38 7.38
C LEU A 186 -21.38 3.07 6.83
N ARG A 187 -20.90 1.92 7.33
CA ARG A 187 -21.50 0.61 7.02
C ARG A 187 -22.95 0.51 7.52
N SER A 188 -23.21 1.05 8.71
CA SER A 188 -24.53 1.06 9.34
C SER A 188 -25.51 2.03 8.69
N VAL A 189 -25.17 2.67 7.57
CA VAL A 189 -26.13 3.44 6.77
C VAL A 189 -26.09 3.03 5.29
N GLY A 190 -25.54 1.84 5.01
CA GLY A 190 -25.58 1.21 3.68
C GLY A 190 -24.61 1.80 2.66
N ARG A 191 -23.55 2.49 3.09
CA ARG A 191 -22.56 3.09 2.18
C ARG A 191 -21.72 2.08 1.41
N GLN A 192 -21.68 0.85 1.88
CA GLN A 192 -21.11 -0.31 1.20
C GLN A 192 -21.93 -0.78 0.00
N SER A 193 -23.08 -0.16 -0.29
CA SER A 193 -23.89 -0.47 -1.48
C SER A 193 -23.30 0.18 -2.73
N PHE A 194 -23.28 -0.54 -3.85
CA PHE A 194 -22.90 0.02 -5.15
C PHE A 194 -23.82 1.17 -5.60
N SER A 195 -25.08 1.16 -5.16
CA SER A 195 -26.07 2.22 -5.40
C SER A 195 -25.95 3.42 -4.44
N ALA A 196 -24.99 3.41 -3.51
CA ALA A 196 -24.75 4.56 -2.65
C ALA A 196 -24.26 5.77 -3.46
N ASN A 197 -24.73 6.94 -3.08
CA ASN A 197 -24.28 8.22 -3.62
C ASN A 197 -22.77 8.43 -3.37
N PRO A 198 -22.05 9.09 -4.29
CA PRO A 198 -20.70 9.59 -4.02
C PRO A 198 -20.67 10.51 -2.80
N ILE A 199 -19.54 10.59 -2.12
CA ILE A 199 -19.37 11.25 -0.82
C ILE A 199 -18.37 12.41 -0.96
N ILE A 200 -18.75 13.57 -0.44
CA ILE A 200 -17.87 14.72 -0.20
C ILE A 200 -17.74 14.88 1.31
N PHE A 201 -16.53 14.82 1.85
CA PHE A 201 -16.32 15.07 3.27
C PHE A 201 -15.93 16.52 3.53
N LEU A 202 -16.53 17.13 4.54
CA LEU A 202 -16.11 18.41 5.13
C LEU A 202 -15.60 18.11 6.53
N ALA A 203 -14.29 18.17 6.77
CA ALA A 203 -13.73 17.75 8.03
C ALA A 203 -12.92 18.87 8.69
N HIS A 204 -13.26 19.19 9.93
CA HIS A 204 -12.64 20.28 10.70
C HIS A 204 -11.77 19.75 11.82
N SER A 205 -10.53 20.26 11.92
CA SER A 205 -9.59 19.97 13.02
C SER A 205 -9.44 18.46 13.28
N LEU A 206 -9.63 17.97 14.53
CA LEU A 206 -9.58 16.54 14.88
C LEU A 206 -10.47 15.66 13.99
N GLY A 207 -11.62 16.17 13.53
CA GLY A 207 -12.49 15.44 12.61
C GLY A 207 -11.79 15.03 11.31
N GLY A 208 -10.83 15.82 10.85
CA GLY A 208 -9.99 15.49 9.69
C GLY A 208 -8.99 14.38 9.98
N ILE A 209 -8.40 14.35 11.17
CA ILE A 209 -7.49 13.29 11.61
C ILE A 209 -8.24 11.96 11.77
N VAL A 210 -9.42 11.98 12.40
CA VAL A 210 -10.33 10.83 12.52
C VAL A 210 -10.74 10.33 11.13
N LEU A 211 -11.09 11.24 10.21
CA LEU A 211 -11.45 10.86 8.85
C LEU A 211 -10.28 10.21 8.11
N LYS A 212 -9.07 10.79 8.16
CA LYS A 212 -7.88 10.19 7.54
C LYS A 212 -7.65 8.77 8.03
N ARG A 213 -7.71 8.56 9.34
CA ARG A 213 -7.54 7.24 9.94
C ARG A 213 -8.67 6.28 9.55
N ALA A 214 -9.92 6.75 9.47
CA ALA A 214 -11.04 5.95 8.97
C ALA A 214 -10.87 5.56 7.50
N LEU A 215 -10.35 6.46 6.65
CA LEU A 215 -10.07 6.16 5.24
C LEU A 215 -8.94 5.12 5.11
N LEU A 216 -7.92 5.16 5.98
CA LEU A 216 -6.92 4.07 6.07
C LEU A 216 -7.59 2.73 6.40
N TYR A 217 -8.46 2.70 7.41
CA TYR A 217 -9.21 1.49 7.79
C TYR A 217 -10.14 0.97 6.71
N LEU A 218 -10.72 1.86 5.89
CA LEU A 218 -11.51 1.45 4.74
C LEU A 218 -10.64 0.83 3.64
N ALA A 219 -9.43 1.35 3.42
CA ALA A 219 -8.49 0.81 2.43
C ALA A 219 -7.90 -0.54 2.84
N SER A 220 -7.61 -0.73 4.12
CA SER A 220 -7.16 -2.03 4.67
C SER A 220 -8.33 -2.94 5.08
N GLY A 221 -9.57 -2.56 4.76
CA GLY A 221 -10.79 -3.25 5.17
C GLY A 221 -11.24 -4.33 4.19
N THR A 222 -12.50 -4.74 4.34
CA THR A 222 -13.18 -5.70 3.46
C THR A 222 -13.51 -5.10 2.09
N ASP A 223 -13.91 -5.91 1.10
CA ASP A 223 -14.40 -5.41 -0.20
C ASP A 223 -15.53 -4.38 -0.05
N ARG A 224 -16.40 -4.58 0.94
CA ARG A 224 -17.50 -3.66 1.26
C ARG A 224 -16.99 -2.30 1.75
N ASP A 225 -15.84 -2.26 2.40
CA ASP A 225 -15.19 -1.03 2.85
C ASP A 225 -14.52 -0.30 1.70
N GLN A 226 -13.89 -1.06 0.80
CA GLN A 226 -13.35 -0.51 -0.43
C GLN A 226 -14.43 0.12 -1.29
N VAL A 227 -15.66 -0.41 -1.31
CA VAL A 227 -16.80 0.26 -1.97
C VAL A 227 -17.08 1.63 -1.36
N ILE A 228 -17.07 1.76 -0.03
CA ILE A 228 -17.24 3.05 0.65
C ILE A 228 -16.11 4.01 0.23
N LEU A 229 -14.85 3.53 0.25
CA LEU A 229 -13.69 4.33 -0.13
C LEU A 229 -13.75 4.80 -1.60
N LYS A 230 -14.13 3.94 -2.54
CA LYS A 230 -14.31 4.28 -3.96
C LYS A 230 -15.39 5.33 -4.21
N LYS A 231 -16.34 5.49 -3.27
CA LYS A 231 -17.38 6.52 -3.34
C LYS A 231 -16.92 7.87 -2.82
N VAL A 232 -15.75 7.97 -2.17
CA VAL A 232 -15.23 9.24 -1.68
C VAL A 232 -14.66 10.03 -2.85
N ALA A 233 -15.41 11.04 -3.30
CA ALA A 233 -15.02 11.88 -4.44
C ALA A 233 -14.05 12.99 -4.02
N ALA A 234 -14.26 13.60 -2.86
CA ALA A 234 -13.46 14.71 -2.38
C ALA A 234 -13.47 14.86 -0.86
N VAL A 235 -12.42 15.51 -0.35
CA VAL A 235 -12.30 15.90 1.05
C VAL A 235 -11.87 17.36 1.15
N ILE A 236 -12.61 18.16 1.92
CA ILE A 236 -12.26 19.54 2.27
C ILE A 236 -11.86 19.57 3.75
N PHE A 237 -10.58 19.81 3.99
CA PHE A 237 -9.99 19.89 5.32
C PHE A 237 -9.93 21.34 5.80
N PHE A 238 -10.56 21.62 6.95
CA PHE A 238 -10.54 22.92 7.61
C PHE A 238 -9.64 22.88 8.84
N GLY A 239 -8.48 23.55 8.79
CA GLY A 239 -7.56 23.66 9.92
C GLY A 239 -7.12 22.32 10.50
N VAL A 240 -6.93 21.29 9.66
CA VAL A 240 -6.58 19.95 10.14
C VAL A 240 -5.09 19.90 10.48
N PRO A 241 -4.69 19.53 11.71
CA PRO A 241 -3.30 19.64 12.15
C PRO A 241 -2.44 18.49 11.65
N ASN A 242 -2.13 18.45 10.35
CA ASN A 242 -1.41 17.33 9.71
C ASN A 242 0.03 17.18 10.24
N LYS A 243 0.63 18.27 10.74
CA LYS A 243 1.98 18.29 11.34
C LYS A 243 1.95 18.62 12.84
N GLY A 244 0.76 18.60 13.45
CA GLY A 244 0.52 18.95 14.85
C GLY A 244 -0.04 20.36 15.05
N MET A 245 -0.47 20.65 16.27
CA MET A 245 -1.03 21.94 16.71
C MET A 245 -0.48 22.36 18.07
N ASP A 246 -0.69 23.61 18.47
CA ASP A 246 -0.38 24.05 19.84
C ASP A 246 -1.39 23.43 20.82
N ILE A 247 -0.90 22.50 21.65
CA ILE A 247 -1.69 21.75 22.61
C ILE A 247 -1.50 22.23 24.06
N ASN A 248 -0.64 23.21 24.34
CA ASN A 248 -0.29 23.57 25.72
C ASN A 248 -1.51 24.02 26.53
N ASN A 249 -2.39 24.80 25.89
CA ASN A 249 -3.64 25.23 26.49
C ASN A 249 -4.63 24.05 26.69
N LEU A 250 -4.68 23.10 25.75
CA LEU A 250 -5.54 21.91 25.86
C LEU A 250 -5.04 20.95 26.95
N LEU A 251 -3.73 20.78 27.09
CA LEU A 251 -3.11 19.98 28.16
C LEU A 251 -3.47 20.53 29.54
N SER A 252 -3.52 21.85 29.71
CA SER A 252 -3.93 22.47 30.98
C SER A 252 -5.40 22.22 31.37
N ILE A 253 -6.25 21.85 30.40
CA ILE A 253 -7.66 21.50 30.61
C ILE A 253 -7.80 20.03 31.01
N VAL A 254 -6.94 19.17 30.48
CA VAL A 254 -7.02 17.73 30.77
C VAL A 254 -6.16 17.31 31.96
N SER A 255 -5.19 18.12 32.41
CA SER A 255 -4.16 17.82 33.44
C SER A 255 -4.64 17.51 34.87
N GLU A 256 -5.91 17.17 35.08
CA GLU A 256 -6.40 16.61 36.34
C GLU A 256 -5.86 15.17 36.53
N GLU A 257 -5.41 14.85 37.75
CA GLU A 257 -4.88 13.52 38.10
C GLU A 257 -5.86 12.40 37.72
N GLY A 258 -5.46 11.53 36.79
CA GLY A 258 -6.24 10.35 36.37
C GLY A 258 -6.92 10.44 35.00
N THR A 259 -6.81 11.56 34.29
CA THR A 259 -7.40 11.73 32.94
C THR A 259 -6.41 11.33 31.85
N ASP A 260 -6.82 10.52 30.86
CA ASP A 260 -5.99 10.14 29.73
C ASP A 260 -5.79 11.33 28.75
N HIS A 261 -4.54 11.72 28.51
CA HIS A 261 -4.18 12.81 27.59
C HIS A 261 -3.73 12.32 26.22
N THR A 262 -3.80 11.01 25.93
CA THR A 262 -3.25 10.40 24.71
C THR A 262 -3.77 11.10 23.45
N LEU A 263 -5.08 11.30 23.34
CA LEU A 263 -5.72 12.00 22.21
C LEU A 263 -5.17 13.43 21.99
N VAL A 264 -4.94 14.19 23.06
CA VAL A 264 -4.42 15.56 22.99
C VAL A 264 -2.92 15.53 22.66
N SER A 265 -2.17 14.59 23.23
CA SER A 265 -0.73 14.45 23.01
C SER A 265 -0.40 14.05 21.56
N GLU A 266 -1.22 13.20 20.94
CA GLU A 266 -1.06 12.79 19.54
C GLU A 266 -1.25 13.95 18.56
N LEU A 267 -1.98 15.00 18.95
CA LEU A 267 -2.18 16.23 18.17
C LEU A 267 -1.02 17.23 18.32
N GLY A 268 -0.05 16.97 19.20
CA GLY A 268 1.06 17.88 19.47
C GLY A 268 2.04 18.04 18.30
N PRO A 269 2.93 19.05 18.35
CA PRO A 269 3.97 19.24 17.34
C PRO A 269 4.92 18.02 17.29
N SER A 270 5.37 17.66 16.09
CA SER A 270 6.33 16.54 15.87
C SER A 270 5.82 15.15 16.31
N SER A 271 4.51 14.95 16.40
CA SER A 271 3.89 13.65 16.67
C SER A 271 4.30 12.59 15.63
N PRO A 272 4.93 11.47 16.04
CA PRO A 272 5.25 10.36 15.13
C PRO A 272 3.98 9.77 14.48
N PHE A 273 2.89 9.71 15.24
CA PHE A 273 1.59 9.24 14.76
C PHE A 273 1.09 10.08 13.58
N LEU A 274 1.12 11.42 13.70
CA LEU A 274 0.66 12.29 12.61
C LEU A 274 1.55 12.18 11.37
N ASN A 275 2.87 12.07 11.54
CA ASN A 275 3.80 11.88 10.43
C ASN A 275 3.53 10.58 9.67
N ASP A 276 3.25 9.49 10.39
CA ASP A 276 2.97 8.20 9.78
C ASP A 276 1.57 8.15 9.16
N LEU A 277 0.57 8.76 9.82
CA LEU A 277 -0.78 8.93 9.28
C LEU A 277 -0.76 9.72 7.97
N GLU A 278 0.00 10.81 7.92
CA GLU A 278 0.14 11.63 6.72
C GLU A 278 0.76 10.83 5.58
N LYS A 279 1.90 10.14 5.82
CA LYS A 279 2.55 9.31 4.79
C LYS A 279 1.61 8.25 4.21
N GLN A 280 0.89 7.52 5.08
CA GLN A 280 -0.01 6.44 4.64
C GLN A 280 -1.22 7.00 3.88
N TYR A 281 -1.85 8.05 4.40
CA TYR A 281 -3.01 8.66 3.76
C TYR A 281 -2.67 9.29 2.41
N ASN A 282 -1.46 9.87 2.27
CA ASN A 282 -0.97 10.41 1.00
C ASN A 282 -0.91 9.32 -0.09
N GLY A 283 -0.53 8.09 0.26
CA GLY A 283 -0.56 6.95 -0.65
C GLY A 283 -1.98 6.64 -1.14
N ILE A 284 -2.95 6.55 -0.23
CA ILE A 284 -4.35 6.24 -0.58
C ILE A 284 -4.98 7.32 -1.44
N ALA A 285 -4.82 8.59 -1.06
CA ALA A 285 -5.42 9.71 -1.77
C ALA A 285 -4.94 9.77 -3.23
N SER A 286 -3.65 9.50 -3.47
CA SER A 286 -3.08 9.42 -4.81
C SER A 286 -3.60 8.21 -5.59
N LEU A 287 -3.67 7.03 -4.97
CA LEU A 287 -4.14 5.80 -5.63
C LEU A 287 -5.62 5.83 -5.98
N LYS A 288 -6.45 6.50 -5.17
CA LYS A 288 -7.91 6.57 -5.34
C LYS A 288 -8.40 7.87 -5.98
N ASN A 289 -7.48 8.72 -6.45
CA ASN A 289 -7.77 10.00 -7.09
C ASN A 289 -8.75 10.88 -6.29
N ILE A 290 -8.58 10.91 -4.95
CA ILE A 290 -9.42 11.72 -4.06
C ILE A 290 -8.94 13.16 -4.15
N ARG A 291 -9.80 14.10 -4.57
CA ARG A 291 -9.46 15.54 -4.56
C ARG A 291 -9.40 16.05 -3.13
N ILE A 292 -8.29 16.67 -2.74
CA ILE A 292 -8.07 17.19 -1.38
C ILE A 292 -7.90 18.70 -1.39
N VAL A 293 -8.85 19.38 -0.75
CA VAL A 293 -8.82 20.83 -0.52
C VAL A 293 -8.36 21.11 0.90
N SER A 294 -7.32 21.94 1.07
CA SER A 294 -6.78 22.33 2.37
C SER A 294 -7.10 23.79 2.69
N VAL A 295 -7.72 24.06 3.83
CA VAL A 295 -8.15 25.39 4.26
C VAL A 295 -7.50 25.75 5.59
N TYR A 296 -6.89 26.93 5.70
CA TYR A 296 -6.16 27.38 6.90
C TYR A 296 -6.66 28.71 7.48
N GLU A 297 -6.47 28.91 8.79
CA GLU A 297 -6.82 30.16 9.50
C GLU A 297 -5.83 31.30 9.22
N THR A 298 -6.32 32.54 9.27
CA THR A 298 -5.44 33.72 9.23
C THR A 298 -5.63 34.67 10.42
N LYS A 299 -6.54 34.37 11.36
CA LYS A 299 -6.67 35.08 12.63
C LYS A 299 -6.33 34.16 13.80
N LYS A 300 -5.82 34.73 14.89
CA LYS A 300 -5.54 33.99 16.12
C LYS A 300 -6.85 33.65 16.85
N SER A 301 -6.93 32.44 17.39
CA SER A 301 -8.05 31.96 18.21
C SER A 301 -7.86 32.33 19.68
N PRO A 302 -8.93 32.70 20.41
CA PRO A 302 -8.87 32.84 21.86
C PRO A 302 -8.63 31.47 22.52
N LEU A 303 -7.69 31.43 23.44
CA LEU A 303 -7.37 30.26 24.25
C LEU A 303 -8.50 29.96 25.24
N VAL A 304 -8.61 28.71 25.72
CA VAL A 304 -9.70 28.26 26.61
C VAL A 304 -9.19 27.92 28.02
N GLN A 305 -10.03 28.11 29.03
CA GLN A 305 -9.74 27.78 30.43
C GLN A 305 -11.01 27.27 31.12
N ILE A 306 -10.86 26.39 32.13
CA ILE A 306 -11.98 25.94 32.96
C ILE A 306 -12.30 27.03 34.00
N GLY A 307 -13.55 27.50 34.01
CA GLY A 307 -14.05 28.45 35.02
C GLY A 307 -14.47 27.75 36.31
N MET A 308 -14.75 28.53 37.36
CA MET A 308 -15.22 28.00 38.66
C MET A 308 -16.54 27.22 38.57
N ASP A 309 -17.28 27.35 37.47
CA ASP A 309 -18.53 26.64 37.17
C ASP A 309 -18.30 25.29 36.44
N GLY A 310 -17.05 24.88 36.25
CA GLY A 310 -16.68 23.65 35.53
C GLY A 310 -16.87 23.74 34.01
N LYS A 311 -17.17 24.91 33.47
CA LYS A 311 -17.37 25.12 32.02
C LYS A 311 -16.12 25.73 31.38
N LEU A 312 -15.93 25.45 30.09
CA LEU A 312 -14.88 26.05 29.26
C LEU A 312 -15.22 27.50 28.90
N HIS A 313 -14.41 28.44 29.37
CA HIS A 313 -14.49 29.86 29.05
C HIS A 313 -13.34 30.26 28.11
N ARG A 314 -13.60 31.24 27.24
CA ARG A 314 -12.57 31.82 26.37
C ARG A 314 -11.82 32.91 27.14
N THR A 315 -10.50 32.92 27.01
CA THR A 315 -9.61 33.92 27.60
C THR A 315 -9.34 35.07 26.61
N ASP A 316 -8.80 36.17 27.10
CA ASP A 316 -8.35 37.30 26.28
C ASP A 316 -7.03 37.01 25.53
N THR A 317 -6.37 35.90 25.86
CA THR A 317 -5.12 35.46 25.22
C THR A 317 -5.44 34.74 23.91
N HIS A 318 -4.76 35.12 22.82
CA HIS A 318 -5.02 34.56 21.48
C HIS A 318 -3.76 33.91 20.89
N ALA A 319 -3.91 32.74 20.27
CA ALA A 319 -2.83 31.99 19.60
C ALA A 319 -3.28 31.45 18.23
N VAL A 320 -2.33 31.21 17.33
CA VAL A 320 -2.58 30.39 16.13
C VAL A 320 -2.58 28.95 16.60
N LEU A 321 -3.69 28.23 16.41
CA LEU A 321 -3.79 26.86 16.88
C LEU A 321 -3.16 25.91 15.86
N VAL A 322 -3.45 26.11 14.59
CA VAL A 322 -2.92 25.31 13.49
C VAL A 322 -2.31 26.23 12.45
N ASP A 323 -1.00 26.21 12.33
CA ASP A 323 -0.32 27.01 11.32
C ASP A 323 -0.59 26.51 9.90
N ARG A 324 -0.29 27.35 8.90
CA ARG A 324 -0.50 27.05 7.48
C ARG A 324 0.18 25.77 7.01
N GLU A 325 1.38 25.49 7.50
CA GLU A 325 2.16 24.31 7.09
C GLU A 325 1.59 23.02 7.66
N SER A 326 1.01 23.08 8.85
CA SER A 326 0.28 21.97 9.46
C SER A 326 -1.10 21.79 8.83
N ALA A 327 -1.81 22.87 8.52
CA ALA A 327 -3.13 22.81 7.89
C ALA A 327 -3.12 22.28 6.44
N ARG A 328 -1.98 22.43 5.73
CA ARG A 328 -1.83 22.00 4.34
C ARG A 328 -1.51 20.51 4.25
N HIS A 329 -2.28 19.78 3.43
CA HIS A 329 -2.00 18.41 3.05
C HIS A 329 -1.02 18.32 1.87
N SER A 330 -0.15 17.30 1.83
CA SER A 330 0.88 17.17 0.77
C SER A 330 0.32 16.93 -0.63
N ASN A 331 -0.81 16.23 -0.77
CA ASN A 331 -1.47 16.02 -2.07
C ASN A 331 -2.42 17.17 -2.49
N SER A 332 -2.57 18.23 -1.69
CA SER A 332 -3.36 19.39 -2.14
C SER A 332 -2.61 20.14 -3.25
N GLN A 333 -3.25 20.25 -4.40
CA GLN A 333 -2.77 21.07 -5.51
C GLN A 333 -2.71 22.54 -5.08
N GLN A 334 -1.86 23.34 -5.73
CA GLN A 334 -1.68 24.74 -5.37
C GLN A 334 -2.98 25.55 -5.42
N HIS A 335 -3.88 25.23 -6.36
CA HIS A 335 -5.20 25.86 -6.50
C HIS A 335 -6.24 25.32 -5.52
N ASP A 336 -5.95 24.25 -4.78
CA ASP A 336 -6.81 23.62 -3.78
C ASP A 336 -6.39 23.98 -2.34
N VAL A 337 -5.63 25.07 -2.17
CA VAL A 337 -5.19 25.58 -0.85
C VAL A 337 -5.74 26.99 -0.63
N PHE A 338 -6.64 27.14 0.35
CA PHE A 338 -7.35 28.39 0.61
C PHE A 338 -7.07 28.96 2.00
N ALA A 339 -6.94 30.27 2.07
CA ALA A 339 -6.95 31.02 3.32
C ALA A 339 -8.39 31.44 3.63
N ILE A 340 -8.84 31.26 4.88
CA ILE A 340 -10.07 31.89 5.37
C ILE A 340 -9.71 32.95 6.39
N ASN A 341 -10.25 34.16 6.20
CA ASN A 341 -9.98 35.30 7.07
C ASN A 341 -10.77 35.24 8.39
N GLU A 342 -10.61 34.14 9.12
CA GLU A 342 -11.18 33.90 10.44
C GLU A 342 -10.23 33.09 11.33
N ASP A 343 -10.62 32.93 12.59
CA ASP A 343 -9.94 32.06 13.55
C ASP A 343 -10.34 30.58 13.36
N HIS A 344 -9.58 29.67 13.97
CA HIS A 344 -9.76 28.21 13.93
C HIS A 344 -11.19 27.74 14.21
N SER A 345 -11.88 28.41 15.12
CA SER A 345 -13.25 28.05 15.50
C SER A 345 -14.30 28.62 14.56
N ASN A 346 -14.02 29.72 13.88
CA ASN A 346 -14.97 30.47 13.06
C ASN A 346 -14.81 30.22 11.55
N MET A 347 -13.70 29.61 11.10
CA MET A 347 -13.45 29.30 9.68
C MET A 347 -14.50 28.40 8.99
N VAL A 348 -15.34 27.70 9.76
CA VAL A 348 -16.40 26.82 9.27
C VAL A 348 -17.82 27.37 9.53
N LYS A 349 -17.91 28.60 10.06
CA LYS A 349 -19.17 29.22 10.54
C LYS A 349 -19.62 30.37 9.65
N PHE A 350 -19.87 30.06 8.39
CA PHE A 350 -20.30 31.06 7.40
C PHE A 350 -21.66 31.66 7.74
N SER A 351 -21.77 32.97 7.58
CA SER A 351 -23.05 33.69 7.67
C SER A 351 -23.72 33.77 6.29
N ARG A 352 -24.95 34.27 6.21
CA ARG A 352 -25.56 34.58 4.91
C ARG A 352 -24.65 35.53 4.13
N ASP A 353 -24.42 35.21 2.86
CA ASP A 353 -23.60 36.00 1.93
C ASP A 353 -22.12 36.16 2.34
N ASP A 354 -21.59 35.25 3.16
CA ASP A 354 -20.18 35.26 3.58
C ASP A 354 -19.24 35.09 2.38
N GLU A 355 -18.25 35.96 2.25
CA GLU A 355 -17.27 35.89 1.16
C GLU A 355 -16.44 34.59 1.22
N ASN A 356 -16.14 34.10 2.43
CA ASN A 356 -15.37 32.87 2.59
C ASN A 356 -16.16 31.63 2.14
N TYR A 357 -17.50 31.67 2.23
CA TYR A 357 -18.35 30.58 1.72
C TYR A 357 -18.21 30.42 0.20
N ARG A 358 -18.06 31.52 -0.54
CA ARG A 358 -17.92 31.48 -2.02
C ARG A 358 -16.71 30.65 -2.47
N LEU A 359 -15.62 30.66 -1.69
CA LEU A 359 -14.44 29.83 -1.96
C LEU A 359 -14.77 28.34 -1.88
N ILE A 360 -15.49 27.95 -0.82
CA ILE A 360 -15.91 26.56 -0.61
C ILE A 360 -16.94 26.14 -1.65
N ALA A 361 -17.91 27.01 -1.95
CA ALA A 361 -18.91 26.79 -2.99
C ALA A 361 -18.25 26.61 -4.37
N SER A 362 -17.23 27.39 -4.72
CA SER A 362 -16.48 27.22 -5.98
C SER A 362 -15.82 25.85 -6.08
N CYS A 363 -15.22 25.35 -4.99
CA CYS A 363 -14.62 24.02 -4.96
C CYS A 363 -15.66 22.92 -5.20
N ILE A 364 -16.81 23.05 -4.54
CA ILE A 364 -17.93 22.12 -4.68
C ILE A 364 -18.53 22.20 -6.10
N TYR A 365 -18.63 23.39 -6.67
CA TYR A 365 -19.10 23.59 -8.05
C TYR A 365 -18.21 22.86 -9.06
N ASP A 366 -16.89 23.02 -8.96
CA ASP A 366 -15.95 22.33 -9.85
C ASP A 366 -16.08 20.82 -9.71
N LEU A 367 -16.21 20.32 -8.48
CA LEU A 367 -16.36 18.89 -8.18
C LEU A 367 -17.63 18.29 -8.78
N VAL A 368 -18.74 19.00 -8.67
CA VAL A 368 -20.04 18.50 -9.10
C VAL A 368 -20.19 18.59 -10.61
N ASN A 369 -19.65 19.63 -11.25
CA ASN A 369 -19.84 19.86 -12.69
C ASN A 369 -18.76 19.25 -13.60
N THR A 370 -17.56 18.93 -13.09
CA THR A 370 -16.56 18.19 -13.89
C THR A 370 -16.95 16.73 -14.10
N ALA A 371 -17.81 16.18 -13.23
CA ALA A 371 -18.32 14.81 -13.35
C ALA A 371 -19.13 14.58 -14.65
N ASP A 372 -19.83 15.60 -15.17
CA ASP A 372 -20.66 15.50 -16.38
C ASP A 372 -19.87 15.41 -17.70
N SER A 373 -18.57 15.74 -17.68
CA SER A 373 -17.70 15.56 -18.87
C SER A 373 -17.15 14.12 -19.02
N SER A 374 -17.42 13.24 -18.04
CA SER A 374 -16.88 11.88 -17.98
C SER A 374 -17.95 10.77 -17.95
N SER A 375 -19.23 11.10 -18.03
CA SER A 375 -20.35 10.20 -17.72
C SER A 375 -21.36 9.95 -18.86
N SER A 376 -21.08 10.30 -20.12
CA SER A 376 -21.94 9.91 -21.24
C SER A 376 -21.48 8.59 -21.89
N SER A 377 -21.85 7.44 -21.31
CA SER A 377 -22.17 6.19 -22.05
C SER A 377 -22.32 4.97 -21.12
N TYR A 378 -23.48 4.82 -20.49
CA TYR A 378 -23.98 3.49 -20.11
C TYR A 378 -25.49 3.46 -20.37
N PRO A 379 -26.02 2.56 -21.23
CA PRO A 379 -27.46 2.40 -21.38
C PRO A 379 -28.03 1.71 -20.14
N SER A 380 -29.11 2.26 -19.61
CA SER A 380 -29.98 1.67 -18.61
C SER A 380 -30.73 0.47 -19.20
N GLU A 381 -30.59 -0.72 -18.61
CA GLU A 381 -31.50 -1.85 -18.89
C GLU A 381 -32.43 -2.12 -17.72
N ASN A 382 -33.71 -1.95 -18.04
CA ASN A 382 -34.88 -2.30 -17.23
C ASN A 382 -34.89 -3.80 -16.91
N THR A 383 -35.01 -4.12 -15.63
CA THR A 383 -35.39 -5.44 -15.15
C THR A 383 -36.89 -5.44 -14.93
N GLU A 384 -37.67 -6.05 -15.81
CA GLU A 384 -39.00 -6.58 -15.48
C GLU A 384 -39.52 -7.55 -16.57
N ASN A 385 -39.65 -8.82 -16.17
CA ASN A 385 -40.58 -9.87 -16.62
C ASN A 385 -39.92 -11.23 -16.88
N LEU A 386 -39.94 -12.09 -15.85
CA LEU A 386 -39.92 -13.55 -16.01
C LEU A 386 -41.06 -14.14 -15.17
N LEU A 387 -42.15 -14.50 -15.84
CA LEU A 387 -43.08 -15.54 -15.40
C LEU A 387 -42.88 -16.77 -16.29
N GLN A 388 -42.90 -17.91 -15.62
CA GLN A 388 -42.48 -19.29 -15.99
C GLN A 388 -43.38 -19.99 -17.05
N PRO A 389 -43.38 -21.34 -17.18
CA PRO A 389 -42.36 -22.29 -17.67
C PRO A 389 -42.90 -23.21 -18.81
N GLY A 390 -42.06 -24.01 -19.48
CA GLY A 390 -42.58 -25.15 -20.24
C GLY A 390 -41.65 -25.90 -21.20
N LEU A 391 -41.26 -27.10 -20.76
CA LEU A 391 -41.12 -28.36 -21.51
C LEU A 391 -39.91 -28.63 -22.44
N THR A 392 -39.42 -29.85 -22.23
CA THR A 392 -38.23 -30.59 -22.67
C THR A 392 -38.40 -31.26 -24.07
N PRO A 393 -37.53 -32.20 -24.47
CA PRO A 393 -36.17 -32.02 -25.01
C PRO A 393 -36.07 -32.67 -26.41
N GLU A 394 -35.17 -32.25 -27.29
CA GLU A 394 -34.67 -33.20 -28.29
C GLU A 394 -33.29 -32.86 -28.84
N THR A 395 -32.52 -33.93 -28.87
CA THR A 395 -31.16 -34.15 -29.36
C THR A 395 -30.95 -33.66 -30.80
N HIS A 396 -29.79 -33.05 -31.07
CA HIS A 396 -28.88 -33.39 -32.19
C HIS A 396 -27.76 -32.33 -32.29
N LEU A 397 -26.52 -32.75 -32.01
CA LEU A 397 -25.31 -32.22 -32.66
C LEU A 397 -24.86 -33.28 -33.69
N PRO A 398 -24.06 -32.98 -34.74
CA PRO A 398 -23.27 -31.76 -34.94
C PRO A 398 -23.32 -31.18 -36.37
N ALA A 399 -23.30 -29.84 -36.47
CA ALA A 399 -22.65 -29.15 -37.57
C ALA A 399 -21.79 -28.07 -36.93
N GLU A 400 -20.55 -27.90 -37.42
CA GLU A 400 -19.62 -26.85 -36.99
C GLU A 400 -20.34 -25.50 -36.94
N ILE A 401 -20.76 -25.11 -35.75
CA ILE A 401 -21.10 -23.73 -35.46
C ILE A 401 -19.76 -23.02 -35.53
N VAL A 402 -19.46 -22.45 -36.69
CA VAL A 402 -18.63 -21.27 -36.81
C VAL A 402 -19.19 -20.32 -35.75
N ARG A 403 -18.56 -20.27 -34.57
CA ARG A 403 -18.93 -19.35 -33.51
C ARG A 403 -18.82 -17.98 -34.14
N GLN A 404 -19.96 -17.42 -34.54
CA GLN A 404 -20.00 -16.02 -34.86
C GLN A 404 -19.45 -15.30 -33.66
N PRO A 405 -18.55 -14.36 -33.86
CA PRO A 405 -17.68 -14.13 -32.77
C PRO A 405 -18.29 -13.19 -31.75
N HIS A 406 -17.97 -13.43 -30.49
CA HIS A 406 -18.43 -12.69 -29.31
C HIS A 406 -18.29 -11.16 -29.42
N TRP A 407 -17.45 -10.65 -30.34
CA TRP A 407 -17.10 -9.24 -30.47
C TRP A 407 -18.12 -8.32 -31.14
N ASN A 408 -19.21 -8.83 -31.74
CA ASN A 408 -20.26 -7.94 -32.28
C ASN A 408 -21.00 -7.13 -31.19
N HIS A 409 -20.88 -7.53 -29.92
CA HIS A 409 -21.57 -6.87 -28.81
C HIS A 409 -20.64 -6.15 -27.82
N VAL A 410 -19.31 -6.20 -28.00
CA VAL A 410 -18.36 -5.81 -26.92
C VAL A 410 -17.54 -4.55 -27.17
N HIS A 411 -17.57 -3.90 -28.35
CA HIS A 411 -16.49 -2.91 -28.61
C HIS A 411 -16.81 -1.40 -28.60
N PRO A 412 -16.27 -0.67 -27.60
CA PRO A 412 -15.94 0.77 -27.66
C PRO A 412 -14.67 1.15 -28.45
N SER A 413 -14.00 0.25 -29.18
CA SER A 413 -12.71 0.52 -29.87
C SER A 413 -12.81 0.62 -31.39
N LEU A 414 -14.00 0.83 -31.95
CA LEU A 414 -14.15 1.04 -33.40
C LEU A 414 -13.14 2.05 -33.97
N GLN A 415 -12.72 3.06 -33.20
CA GLN A 415 -11.65 3.99 -33.60
C GLN A 415 -10.25 3.36 -33.71
N HIS A 416 -9.84 2.46 -32.81
CA HIS A 416 -8.51 1.84 -32.84
C HIS A 416 -8.42 0.74 -33.90
N PHE A 417 -9.48 -0.04 -34.07
CA PHE A 417 -9.56 -1.03 -35.14
C PHE A 417 -9.52 -0.37 -36.52
N GLU A 418 -10.29 0.70 -36.75
CA GLU A 418 -10.28 1.40 -38.04
C GLU A 418 -8.93 2.09 -38.31
N THR A 419 -8.29 2.67 -37.29
CA THR A 419 -6.94 3.24 -37.39
C THR A 419 -5.92 2.16 -37.74
N PHE A 420 -5.90 1.03 -37.02
CA PHE A 420 -5.03 -0.12 -37.31
C PHE A 420 -5.24 -0.64 -38.74
N ARG A 421 -6.51 -0.78 -39.15
CA ARG A 421 -6.89 -1.23 -40.49
C ARG A 421 -6.39 -0.30 -41.59
N HIS A 422 -6.35 1.02 -41.36
CA HIS A 422 -5.83 1.99 -42.33
C HIS A 422 -4.31 1.92 -42.52
N HIS A 423 -3.58 1.42 -41.51
CA HIS A 423 -2.11 1.29 -41.54
C HIS A 423 -1.62 -0.07 -42.09
N LEU A 424 -2.51 -1.05 -42.30
CA LEU A 424 -2.15 -2.31 -42.98
C LEU A 424 -1.78 -2.04 -44.46
N PRO A 425 -0.64 -2.54 -44.96
CA PRO A 425 -0.27 -2.36 -46.35
C PRO A 425 -1.27 -3.08 -47.25
N LYS A 426 -1.62 -2.43 -48.36
CA LYS A 426 -2.32 -3.10 -49.45
C LYS A 426 -1.33 -4.07 -50.08
N GLN A 427 -1.45 -5.36 -49.77
CA GLN A 427 -0.57 -6.39 -50.34
C GLN A 427 -0.65 -6.44 -51.88
N HIS A 428 -1.72 -5.93 -52.49
CA HIS A 428 -1.87 -5.71 -53.93
C HIS A 428 -2.72 -4.47 -54.27
N PRO A 429 -2.52 -3.82 -55.44
CA PRO A 429 -3.38 -2.73 -55.88
C PRO A 429 -4.75 -3.30 -56.25
N GLY A 430 -5.68 -3.29 -55.29
CA GLY A 430 -7.09 -3.65 -55.52
C GLY A 430 -7.74 -4.54 -54.45
N HIS A 431 -6.99 -5.17 -53.54
CA HIS A 431 -7.57 -5.96 -52.45
C HIS A 431 -7.19 -5.36 -51.09
N LEU A 432 -8.17 -4.76 -50.40
CA LEU A 432 -8.13 -4.63 -48.94
C LEU A 432 -8.23 -6.04 -48.34
N ALA A 433 -7.46 -6.33 -47.28
CA ALA A 433 -7.75 -7.47 -46.41
C ALA A 433 -9.24 -7.46 -46.07
N SER A 434 -9.90 -8.62 -46.14
CA SER A 434 -11.31 -8.71 -45.75
C SER A 434 -11.49 -8.16 -44.33
N LYS A 435 -12.65 -7.58 -44.01
CA LYS A 435 -12.89 -7.02 -42.67
C LYS A 435 -12.61 -8.07 -41.58
N ASP A 436 -12.87 -9.34 -41.87
CA ASP A 436 -12.62 -10.48 -40.99
C ASP A 436 -11.12 -10.78 -40.82
N GLU A 437 -10.33 -10.66 -41.88
CA GLU A 437 -8.88 -10.86 -41.83
C GLU A 437 -8.15 -9.73 -41.08
N ALA A 438 -8.54 -8.47 -41.36
CA ALA A 438 -8.03 -7.33 -40.61
C ALA A 438 -8.37 -7.44 -39.11
N TRP A 439 -9.57 -7.94 -38.78
CA TRP A 439 -9.99 -8.17 -37.41
C TRP A 439 -9.15 -9.25 -36.71
N ARG A 440 -8.91 -10.38 -37.38
CA ARG A 440 -8.03 -11.45 -36.84
C ARG A 440 -6.63 -10.90 -36.53
N LEU A 441 -6.06 -10.10 -37.42
CA LEU A 441 -4.75 -9.48 -37.21
C LEU A 441 -4.76 -8.48 -36.04
N TYR A 442 -5.85 -7.73 -35.87
CA TYR A 442 -6.01 -6.79 -34.75
C TYR A 442 -6.07 -7.51 -33.39
N VAL A 443 -6.84 -8.60 -33.29
CA VAL A 443 -6.90 -9.40 -32.05
C VAL A 443 -5.54 -9.99 -31.71
N LEU A 444 -4.81 -10.51 -32.71
CA LEU A 444 -3.44 -10.99 -32.51
C LEU A 444 -2.52 -9.87 -32.03
N TYR A 445 -2.60 -8.67 -32.62
CA TYR A 445 -1.82 -7.51 -32.18
C TYR A 445 -2.12 -7.13 -30.73
N ILE A 446 -3.40 -7.09 -30.32
CA ILE A 446 -3.80 -6.79 -28.94
C ILE A 446 -3.26 -7.83 -27.98
N HIS A 447 -3.41 -9.12 -28.30
CA HIS A 447 -2.92 -10.22 -27.46
C HIS A 447 -1.40 -10.15 -27.30
N GLU A 448 -0.65 -9.94 -28.37
CA GLU A 448 0.81 -9.87 -28.30
C GLU A 448 1.29 -8.61 -27.55
N THR A 449 0.66 -7.46 -27.76
CA THR A 449 0.99 -6.22 -27.02
C THR A 449 0.65 -6.36 -25.54
N MET A 450 -0.46 -7.04 -25.22
CA MET A 450 -0.84 -7.37 -23.85
C MET A 450 0.19 -8.28 -23.20
N MET A 451 0.57 -9.38 -23.86
CA MET A 451 1.59 -10.31 -23.34
C MET A 451 2.92 -9.59 -23.11
N ALA A 452 3.40 -8.81 -24.08
CA ALA A 452 4.62 -8.02 -23.95
C ALA A 452 4.56 -7.02 -22.78
N SER A 453 3.39 -6.42 -22.51
CA SER A 453 3.23 -5.49 -21.40
C SER A 453 3.19 -6.16 -20.02
N LEU A 454 2.94 -7.48 -19.96
CA LEU A 454 2.93 -8.28 -18.72
C LEU A 454 4.26 -8.99 -18.47
N GLU A 455 5.16 -9.02 -19.46
CA GLU A 455 6.47 -9.66 -19.35
C GLU A 455 7.40 -8.89 -18.40
N LEU A 456 8.05 -9.63 -17.49
CA LEU A 456 8.99 -9.09 -16.50
C LEU A 456 10.25 -9.98 -16.49
N ASP A 457 11.20 -9.68 -17.36
CA ASP A 457 12.46 -10.45 -17.52
C ASP A 457 13.21 -10.63 -16.19
N GLU A 458 13.22 -9.59 -15.36
CA GLU A 458 13.90 -9.55 -14.07
C GLU A 458 13.34 -10.54 -13.04
N VAL A 459 12.06 -10.93 -13.12
CA VAL A 459 11.45 -11.86 -12.14
C VAL A 459 12.03 -13.27 -12.27
N ALA A 460 12.40 -13.69 -13.48
CA ALA A 460 13.03 -15.00 -13.71
C ALA A 460 14.45 -15.07 -13.10
N ALA A 461 15.19 -13.96 -13.13
CA ALA A 461 16.58 -13.89 -12.68
C ALA A 461 16.74 -14.29 -11.18
N ARG A 462 15.72 -14.02 -10.35
CA ARG A 462 15.78 -14.36 -8.92
C ARG A 462 15.88 -15.86 -8.68
N GLU A 463 15.08 -16.66 -9.38
CA GLU A 463 15.09 -18.12 -9.22
C GLU A 463 16.39 -18.72 -9.75
N GLU A 464 16.91 -18.19 -10.86
CA GLU A 464 18.21 -18.60 -11.39
C GLU A 464 19.35 -18.35 -10.38
N ALA A 465 19.33 -17.20 -9.71
CA ALA A 465 20.29 -16.84 -8.67
C ALA A 465 20.21 -17.71 -7.40
N VAL A 466 19.09 -18.39 -7.13
CA VAL A 466 19.01 -19.35 -6.03
C VAL A 466 19.91 -20.55 -6.31
N SER A 467 20.79 -20.91 -5.38
CA SER A 467 21.65 -22.09 -5.50
C SER A 467 20.82 -23.37 -5.67
N ASN A 468 21.30 -24.31 -6.49
CA ASN A 468 20.70 -25.63 -6.62
C ASN A 468 20.87 -26.44 -5.33
N ALA A 469 19.96 -27.40 -5.09
CA ALA A 469 20.12 -28.39 -4.04
C ALA A 469 21.45 -29.14 -4.21
N TYR A 470 22.13 -29.39 -3.09
CA TYR A 470 23.41 -30.07 -3.10
C TYR A 470 23.19 -31.59 -3.17
N GLU A 471 23.71 -32.26 -4.20
CA GLU A 471 23.61 -33.71 -4.38
C GLU A 471 22.17 -34.24 -4.14
N SER A 472 21.96 -35.11 -3.13
CA SER A 472 20.68 -35.74 -2.78
C SER A 472 19.97 -35.08 -1.59
N THR A 473 20.32 -33.83 -1.27
CA THR A 473 19.62 -33.07 -0.21
C THR A 473 18.15 -32.81 -0.59
N PHE A 474 17.30 -32.61 0.41
CA PHE A 474 15.85 -32.39 0.29
C PHE A 474 15.00 -33.57 -0.21
N ASP A 475 15.59 -34.71 -0.58
CA ASP A 475 14.82 -35.88 -1.05
C ASP A 475 13.75 -36.37 -0.05
N TRP A 476 13.99 -36.12 1.24
CA TRP A 476 13.07 -36.41 2.34
C TRP A 476 11.69 -35.77 2.16
N VAL A 477 11.56 -34.65 1.44
CA VAL A 477 10.28 -33.96 1.24
C VAL A 477 9.26 -34.83 0.49
N PHE A 478 9.75 -35.73 -0.39
CA PHE A 478 8.91 -36.65 -1.16
C PHE A 478 8.83 -38.05 -0.55
N THR A 479 9.81 -38.44 0.26
CA THR A 479 9.92 -39.81 0.80
C THR A 479 9.38 -39.97 2.21
N ASP A 480 9.38 -38.92 3.03
CA ASP A 480 8.78 -38.97 4.37
C ASP A 480 7.26 -38.73 4.31
N SER A 481 6.50 -39.81 4.48
CA SER A 481 5.04 -39.78 4.45
C SER A 481 4.41 -38.99 5.61
N LYS A 482 5.15 -38.76 6.71
CA LYS A 482 4.66 -38.00 7.87
C LYS A 482 4.48 -36.51 7.57
N LEU A 483 5.23 -35.98 6.59
CA LEU A 483 5.15 -34.58 6.18
C LEU A 483 3.85 -34.25 5.44
N GLY A 484 3.15 -35.25 4.92
CA GLY A 484 1.92 -35.05 4.16
C GLY A 484 2.10 -34.33 2.82
N PHE A 485 3.31 -33.89 2.45
CA PHE A 485 3.56 -33.09 1.24
C PHE A 485 3.12 -33.81 -0.04
N ARG A 486 3.52 -35.07 -0.24
CA ARG A 486 3.09 -35.86 -1.40
C ARG A 486 1.58 -36.06 -1.45
N ARG A 487 0.93 -36.25 -0.28
CA ARG A 487 -0.54 -36.38 -0.19
C ARG A 487 -1.21 -35.05 -0.56
N TRP A 488 -0.67 -33.94 -0.08
CA TRP A 488 -1.16 -32.62 -0.44
C TRP A 488 -1.03 -32.36 -1.94
N LEU A 489 0.13 -32.64 -2.55
CA LEU A 489 0.39 -32.47 -3.99
C LEU A 489 -0.62 -33.20 -4.90
N GLN A 490 -1.16 -34.34 -4.47
CA GLN A 490 -2.15 -35.10 -5.24
C GLN A 490 -3.46 -34.34 -5.43
N SER A 491 -3.89 -33.62 -4.38
CA SER A 491 -5.06 -32.75 -4.48
C SER A 491 -4.70 -31.35 -4.96
N ALA A 492 -3.51 -30.87 -4.57
CA ALA A 492 -3.05 -29.49 -4.65
C ALA A 492 -4.19 -28.48 -4.54
N ASN A 493 -5.05 -28.69 -3.54
CA ASN A 493 -6.14 -27.80 -3.22
C ASN A 493 -5.79 -27.11 -1.90
N ASN A 494 -6.04 -25.81 -1.82
CA ASN A 494 -5.69 -24.96 -0.68
C ASN A 494 -4.17 -24.76 -0.51
N VAL A 495 -3.76 -24.42 0.71
CA VAL A 495 -2.41 -23.95 1.06
C VAL A 495 -1.51 -25.08 1.58
N PHE A 496 -0.24 -25.06 1.19
CA PHE A 496 0.86 -25.75 1.88
C PHE A 496 1.96 -24.76 2.27
N TRP A 497 2.26 -24.69 3.56
CA TRP A 497 3.21 -23.71 4.10
C TRP A 497 4.55 -24.33 4.49
N ILE A 498 5.63 -23.86 3.89
CA ILE A 498 7.02 -24.22 4.22
C ILE A 498 7.61 -23.10 5.10
N ALA A 499 7.62 -23.32 6.41
CA ALA A 499 8.18 -22.39 7.38
C ALA A 499 9.66 -22.70 7.65
N GLY A 500 10.47 -21.69 7.93
CA GLY A 500 11.88 -21.92 8.24
C GLY A 500 12.63 -20.71 8.78
N LYS A 501 13.62 -20.97 9.64
CA LYS A 501 14.57 -19.97 10.11
C LYS A 501 15.27 -19.28 8.93
N PRO A 502 15.74 -18.03 9.09
CA PRO A 502 16.58 -17.41 8.08
C PRO A 502 17.83 -18.27 7.80
N GLY A 503 18.21 -18.41 6.53
CA GLY A 503 19.37 -19.22 6.14
C GLY A 503 19.18 -20.74 6.25
N SER A 504 17.97 -21.26 6.51
CA SER A 504 17.70 -22.70 6.63
C SER A 504 17.58 -23.46 5.29
N GLY A 505 17.72 -22.78 4.14
CA GLY A 505 17.62 -23.39 2.81
C GLY A 505 16.22 -23.40 2.17
N LYS A 506 15.27 -22.55 2.63
CA LYS A 506 13.90 -22.46 2.09
C LYS A 506 13.86 -22.25 0.57
N SER A 507 14.52 -21.21 0.06
CA SER A 507 14.54 -20.91 -1.38
C SER A 507 15.14 -22.05 -2.19
N THR A 508 16.18 -22.72 -1.68
CA THR A 508 16.79 -23.89 -2.32
C THR A 508 15.81 -25.07 -2.38
N LEU A 509 15.07 -25.32 -1.29
CA LEU A 509 14.01 -26.32 -1.28
C LEU A 509 12.87 -25.95 -2.25
N MET A 510 12.47 -24.69 -2.31
CA MET A 510 11.45 -24.21 -3.23
C MET A 510 11.86 -24.40 -4.69
N LYS A 511 13.11 -24.08 -5.04
CA LYS A 511 13.67 -24.35 -6.37
C LYS A 511 13.72 -25.86 -6.66
N TYR A 512 14.14 -26.67 -5.69
CA TYR A 512 14.17 -28.12 -5.81
C TYR A 512 12.78 -28.71 -6.10
N ILE A 513 11.76 -28.33 -5.31
CA ILE A 513 10.37 -28.78 -5.48
C ILE A 513 9.85 -28.44 -6.87
N TRP A 514 10.10 -27.23 -7.35
CA TRP A 514 9.59 -26.77 -8.64
C TRP A 514 10.11 -27.61 -9.82
N HIS A 515 11.41 -27.95 -9.81
CA HIS A 515 12.08 -28.66 -10.90
C HIS A 515 12.06 -30.19 -10.76
N ASP A 516 11.72 -30.74 -9.59
CA ASP A 516 11.68 -32.19 -9.39
C ASP A 516 10.55 -32.86 -10.20
N ALA A 517 10.90 -33.95 -10.89
CA ALA A 517 9.97 -34.69 -11.74
C ALA A 517 8.79 -35.30 -10.96
N ARG A 518 8.95 -35.60 -9.67
CA ARG A 518 7.88 -36.14 -8.81
C ARG A 518 6.80 -35.11 -8.54
N THR A 519 7.14 -33.82 -8.46
CA THR A 519 6.15 -32.75 -8.41
C THR A 519 5.27 -32.82 -9.65
N GLN A 520 5.87 -32.83 -10.84
CA GLN A 520 5.11 -32.89 -12.10
C GLN A 520 4.28 -34.16 -12.27
N LYS A 521 4.77 -35.30 -11.79
CA LYS A 521 4.05 -36.58 -11.86
C LYS A 521 2.92 -36.71 -10.84
N THR A 522 3.04 -36.04 -9.70
CA THR A 522 2.05 -36.12 -8.60
C THR A 522 1.01 -35.02 -8.70
N LEU A 523 1.44 -33.84 -9.17
CA LEU A 523 0.60 -32.67 -9.39
C LEU A 523 -0.24 -32.90 -10.65
N GLY A 524 -1.54 -33.01 -10.47
CA GLY A 524 -2.48 -33.25 -11.55
C GLY A 524 -3.76 -33.88 -11.02
N THR A 525 -4.88 -33.48 -11.60
CA THR A 525 -6.17 -34.10 -11.32
C THR A 525 -6.31 -35.44 -12.03
N SER A 526 -7.13 -36.34 -11.47
CA SER A 526 -7.52 -37.57 -12.17
C SER A 526 -8.51 -37.30 -13.31
N ASP A 527 -9.07 -36.09 -13.38
CA ASP A 527 -9.98 -35.63 -14.42
C ASP A 527 -9.18 -35.21 -15.68
N ARG A 528 -9.45 -35.86 -16.81
CA ARG A 528 -8.76 -35.56 -18.08
C ARG A 528 -9.20 -34.24 -18.70
N ASP A 529 -10.34 -33.69 -18.27
CA ASP A 529 -10.92 -32.46 -18.84
C ASP A 529 -10.43 -31.19 -18.13
N VAL A 530 -9.61 -31.32 -17.08
CA VAL A 530 -9.05 -30.17 -16.34
C VAL A 530 -7.57 -30.00 -16.67
N LYS A 531 -7.21 -28.81 -17.14
CA LYS A 531 -5.81 -28.48 -17.49
C LYS A 531 -5.05 -27.91 -16.29
N LEU A 532 -3.92 -28.52 -15.96
CA LEU A 532 -3.01 -28.00 -14.93
C LEU A 532 -2.19 -26.83 -15.46
N LEU A 533 -2.28 -25.68 -14.80
CA LEU A 533 -1.48 -24.48 -15.05
C LEU A 533 -0.57 -24.23 -13.84
N LYS A 534 0.70 -23.88 -14.05
CA LYS A 534 1.64 -23.63 -12.96
C LYS A 534 2.22 -22.24 -13.07
N ALA A 535 2.23 -21.48 -11.99
CA ALA A 535 2.95 -20.21 -11.94
C ALA A 535 3.83 -20.16 -10.69
N LYS A 536 5.00 -19.54 -10.83
CA LYS A 536 5.93 -19.33 -9.71
C LYS A 536 6.28 -17.87 -9.55
N PHE A 537 6.59 -17.48 -8.33
CA PHE A 537 7.17 -16.18 -8.04
C PHE A 537 8.14 -16.30 -6.87
N PHE A 538 9.31 -15.68 -6.99
CA PHE A 538 10.33 -15.70 -5.95
C PHE A 538 10.54 -14.25 -5.52
N PHE A 539 10.04 -13.89 -4.33
CA PHE A 539 10.26 -12.57 -3.79
C PHE A 539 11.76 -12.32 -3.56
N HIS A 540 12.15 -11.06 -3.73
CA HIS A 540 13.53 -10.64 -3.53
C HIS A 540 13.62 -9.25 -2.91
N ASP A 541 13.83 -9.17 -1.60
CA ASP A 541 13.96 -7.88 -0.89
C ASP A 541 15.19 -7.07 -1.35
N ARG A 542 16.22 -7.73 -1.91
CA ARG A 542 17.41 -7.10 -2.51
C ARG A 542 17.25 -6.79 -4.00
N GLY A 543 16.13 -7.18 -4.61
CA GLY A 543 15.85 -7.03 -6.03
C GLY A 543 15.15 -5.71 -6.39
N SER A 544 14.74 -5.61 -7.65
CA SER A 544 13.97 -4.47 -8.15
C SER A 544 12.58 -4.38 -7.54
N TYR A 545 11.87 -3.26 -7.74
CA TYR A 545 10.51 -3.09 -7.26
C TYR A 545 9.58 -4.22 -7.72
N ALA A 546 9.67 -4.66 -8.98
CA ALA A 546 8.83 -5.75 -9.47
C ALA A 546 9.09 -7.06 -8.73
N GLN A 547 10.32 -7.33 -8.29
CA GLN A 547 10.66 -8.57 -7.58
C GLN A 547 10.21 -8.58 -6.10
N LYS A 548 9.76 -7.44 -5.56
CA LYS A 548 9.35 -7.31 -4.14
C LYS A 548 7.98 -6.67 -3.93
N SER A 549 7.23 -6.38 -5.00
CA SER A 549 5.91 -5.75 -4.97
C SER A 549 4.78 -6.74 -5.25
N PHE A 550 3.55 -6.33 -4.95
CA PHE A 550 2.37 -7.15 -5.19
C PHE A 550 1.95 -7.08 -6.66
N GLU A 551 2.16 -5.93 -7.30
CA GLU A 551 2.01 -5.73 -8.73
C GLU A 551 2.91 -6.68 -9.52
N GLY A 552 4.20 -6.78 -9.16
CA GLY A 552 5.12 -7.69 -9.83
C GLY A 552 4.74 -9.16 -9.66
N LEU A 553 4.22 -9.55 -8.49
CA LEU A 553 3.65 -10.88 -8.25
C LEU A 553 2.51 -11.19 -9.23
N LEU A 554 1.48 -10.33 -9.26
CA LEU A 554 0.29 -10.54 -10.10
C LEU A 554 0.63 -10.50 -11.58
N GLN A 555 1.39 -9.48 -12.01
CA GLN A 555 1.82 -9.32 -13.40
C GLN A 555 2.57 -10.56 -13.91
N SER A 556 3.52 -11.07 -13.12
CA SER A 556 4.27 -12.28 -13.47
C SER A 556 3.40 -13.54 -13.49
N ILE A 557 2.51 -13.72 -12.51
CA ILE A 557 1.62 -14.89 -12.46
C ILE A 557 0.65 -14.87 -13.64
N ILE A 558 0.00 -13.75 -13.91
CA ILE A 558 -0.92 -13.59 -15.05
C ILE A 558 -0.19 -13.94 -16.34
N HIS A 559 0.99 -13.35 -16.59
CA HIS A 559 1.79 -13.65 -17.77
C HIS A 559 2.06 -15.16 -17.94
N GLN A 560 2.51 -15.83 -16.87
CA GLN A 560 2.79 -17.27 -16.89
C GLN A 560 1.55 -18.13 -17.17
N LEU A 561 0.38 -17.76 -16.63
CA LEU A 561 -0.87 -18.47 -16.86
C LEU A 561 -1.35 -18.32 -18.31
N LEU A 562 -1.31 -17.10 -18.84
CA LEU A 562 -1.71 -16.81 -20.22
C LEU A 562 -0.81 -17.49 -21.27
N LEU A 563 0.48 -17.69 -20.97
CA LEU A 563 1.39 -18.45 -21.82
C LEU A 563 1.02 -19.94 -21.92
N GLN A 564 0.51 -20.52 -20.84
CA GLN A 564 0.16 -21.96 -20.78
C GLN A 564 -1.23 -22.25 -21.35
N GLU A 565 -2.16 -21.32 -21.21
CA GLU A 565 -3.53 -21.46 -21.68
C GLU A 565 -4.01 -20.19 -22.42
N PRO A 566 -3.85 -20.16 -23.76
CA PRO A 566 -4.18 -18.99 -24.57
C PRO A 566 -5.65 -18.56 -24.50
N ILE A 567 -6.60 -19.45 -24.21
CA ILE A 567 -8.02 -19.08 -24.11
C ILE A 567 -8.27 -18.12 -22.93
N LEU A 568 -7.40 -18.11 -21.91
CA LEU A 568 -7.50 -17.18 -20.79
C LEU A 568 -7.14 -15.74 -21.18
N LYS A 569 -6.52 -15.50 -22.35
CA LYS A 569 -6.20 -14.14 -22.83
C LYS A 569 -7.46 -13.29 -22.93
N GLU A 570 -8.59 -13.90 -23.31
CA GLU A 570 -9.90 -13.24 -23.38
C GLU A 570 -10.36 -12.67 -22.02
N SER A 571 -9.96 -13.30 -20.91
CA SER A 571 -10.30 -12.85 -19.55
C SER A 571 -9.56 -11.58 -19.12
N VAL A 572 -8.40 -11.31 -19.72
CA VAL A 572 -7.54 -10.16 -19.41
C VAL A 572 -7.67 -9.04 -20.45
N GLU A 573 -8.01 -9.40 -21.69
CA GLU A 573 -8.13 -8.50 -22.83
C GLU A 573 -9.01 -7.27 -22.54
N THR A 574 -10.14 -7.46 -21.86
CA THR A 574 -11.06 -6.35 -21.52
C THR A 574 -10.41 -5.29 -20.63
N VAL A 575 -9.52 -5.71 -19.71
CA VAL A 575 -8.77 -4.79 -18.84
C VAL A 575 -7.68 -4.10 -19.64
N PHE A 576 -6.94 -4.86 -20.45
CA PHE A 576 -5.86 -4.34 -21.28
C PHE A 576 -6.35 -3.29 -22.29
N ILE A 577 -7.47 -3.51 -22.96
CA ILE A 577 -7.96 -2.55 -23.96
C ILE A 577 -8.35 -1.23 -23.31
N LYS A 578 -9.03 -1.26 -22.15
CA LYS A 578 -9.33 -0.03 -21.37
C LYS A 578 -8.04 0.72 -21.03
N ARG A 579 -6.99 0.00 -20.61
CA ARG A 579 -5.67 0.58 -20.36
C ARG A 579 -5.06 1.22 -21.61
N ALA A 580 -5.06 0.53 -22.75
CA ALA A 580 -4.44 1.00 -23.98
C ALA A 580 -5.05 2.32 -24.51
N LEU A 581 -6.33 2.59 -24.22
CA LEU A 581 -7.02 3.84 -24.56
C LEU A 581 -6.56 5.05 -23.72
N THR A 582 -5.80 4.83 -22.63
CA THR A 582 -5.59 5.81 -21.55
C THR A 582 -4.11 6.18 -21.32
N TYR A 583 -3.26 6.07 -22.36
CA TYR A 583 -1.79 6.26 -22.39
C TYR A 583 -0.93 5.03 -22.00
N GLN A 584 0.28 4.95 -22.56
CA GLN A 584 1.30 3.93 -22.25
C GLN A 584 1.86 4.14 -20.82
N ARG A 585 1.15 3.64 -19.81
CA ARG A 585 1.59 3.62 -18.40
C ARG A 585 1.82 2.19 -17.89
N PRO A 586 2.63 1.98 -16.84
CA PRO A 586 2.73 0.69 -16.16
C PRO A 586 1.37 0.18 -15.68
N TRP A 587 1.21 -1.14 -15.57
CA TRP A 587 0.01 -1.74 -14.99
C TRP A 587 -0.19 -1.25 -13.56
N SER A 588 -1.38 -0.77 -13.24
CA SER A 588 -1.76 -0.46 -11.87
C SER A 588 -2.24 -1.71 -11.14
N LEU A 589 -2.13 -1.70 -9.81
CA LEU A 589 -2.54 -2.82 -8.98
C LEU A 589 -4.02 -3.21 -9.22
N GLU A 590 -4.92 -2.23 -9.32
CA GLU A 590 -6.35 -2.48 -9.55
C GLU A 590 -6.62 -3.17 -10.90
N GLU A 591 -5.84 -2.85 -11.94
CA GLU A 591 -5.94 -3.53 -13.24
C GLU A 591 -5.45 -4.98 -13.15
N LEU A 592 -4.35 -5.22 -12.44
CA LEU A 592 -3.79 -6.56 -12.26
C LEU A 592 -4.69 -7.45 -11.39
N GLU A 593 -5.24 -6.91 -10.31
CA GLU A 593 -6.23 -7.61 -9.47
C GLU A 593 -7.48 -7.95 -10.28
N GLY A 594 -8.01 -7.00 -11.05
CA GLY A 594 -9.16 -7.24 -11.92
C GLY A 594 -8.88 -8.30 -12.99
N ALA A 595 -7.70 -8.26 -13.61
CA ALA A 595 -7.26 -9.26 -14.58
C ALA A 595 -7.13 -10.66 -13.96
N PHE A 596 -6.56 -10.76 -12.76
CA PHE A 596 -6.41 -12.03 -12.05
C PHE A 596 -7.76 -12.57 -11.57
N ASP A 597 -8.63 -11.72 -11.00
CA ASP A 597 -9.97 -12.11 -10.57
C ASP A 597 -10.82 -12.61 -11.76
N ASN A 598 -10.65 -12.03 -12.96
CA ASN A 598 -11.28 -12.54 -14.18
C ASN A 598 -10.77 -13.95 -14.55
N ILE A 599 -9.48 -14.23 -14.40
CA ILE A 599 -8.92 -15.58 -14.60
C ILE A 599 -9.46 -16.57 -13.57
N LEU A 600 -9.64 -16.15 -12.31
CA LEU A 600 -10.18 -17.02 -11.27
C LEU A 600 -11.66 -17.34 -11.45
N THR A 601 -12.43 -16.42 -12.04
CA THR A 601 -13.91 -16.52 -12.17
C THR A 601 -14.41 -16.94 -13.55
N GLN A 602 -13.50 -17.08 -14.53
CA GLN A 602 -13.81 -17.55 -15.87
C GLN A 602 -14.53 -18.91 -15.88
N LYS A 603 -15.34 -19.13 -16.92
CA LYS A 603 -16.11 -20.37 -17.15
C LYS A 603 -15.87 -20.95 -18.55
N THR A 604 -14.78 -20.57 -19.20
CA THR A 604 -14.43 -20.97 -20.58
C THR A 604 -13.58 -22.23 -20.62
N ALA A 605 -12.70 -22.44 -19.65
CA ALA A 605 -11.82 -23.60 -19.57
C ALA A 605 -11.76 -24.16 -18.15
N ARG A 606 -11.79 -25.49 -17.99
CA ARG A 606 -11.57 -26.10 -16.68
C ARG A 606 -10.08 -26.17 -16.39
N VAL A 607 -9.62 -25.44 -15.39
CA VAL A 607 -8.19 -25.29 -15.07
C VAL A 607 -7.93 -25.54 -13.59
N HIS A 608 -6.76 -26.12 -13.30
CA HIS A 608 -6.22 -26.23 -11.96
C HIS A 608 -4.92 -25.45 -11.90
N ILE A 609 -4.90 -24.37 -11.10
CA ILE A 609 -3.75 -23.49 -10.97
C ILE A 609 -2.91 -23.94 -9.76
N PHE A 610 -1.62 -24.19 -9.98
CA PHE A 610 -0.65 -24.40 -8.93
C PHE A 610 0.26 -23.17 -8.81
N LEU A 611 0.11 -22.42 -7.73
CA LEU A 611 0.97 -21.27 -7.42
C LEU A 611 2.10 -21.70 -6.48
N HIS A 612 3.33 -21.35 -6.85
CA HIS A 612 4.53 -21.70 -6.11
C HIS A 612 5.31 -20.44 -5.73
N LEU A 613 5.18 -20.00 -4.48
CA LEU A 613 5.61 -18.67 -4.04
C LEU A 613 6.73 -18.76 -3.00
N ASP A 614 7.93 -18.29 -3.31
CA ASP A 614 9.06 -18.28 -2.36
C ASP A 614 9.20 -16.92 -1.67
N ALA A 615 9.70 -16.96 -0.43
CA ALA A 615 10.11 -15.81 0.37
C ALA A 615 9.02 -14.73 0.58
N LEU A 616 7.78 -15.10 0.93
CA LEU A 616 6.70 -14.12 1.16
C LEU A 616 7.02 -13.07 2.24
N ASP A 617 7.92 -13.39 3.17
CA ASP A 617 8.41 -12.43 4.16
C ASP A 617 9.24 -11.28 3.54
N GLU A 618 9.74 -11.44 2.31
CA GLU A 618 10.52 -10.45 1.55
C GLU A 618 9.65 -9.50 0.69
N TYR A 619 8.32 -9.59 0.76
CA TYR A 619 7.43 -8.58 0.19
C TYR A 619 7.64 -7.21 0.86
N ASP A 620 7.72 -6.12 0.10
CA ASP A 620 8.00 -4.78 0.65
C ASP A 620 6.75 -4.08 1.22
N GLY A 621 5.56 -4.65 1.02
CA GLY A 621 4.30 -4.13 1.57
C GLY A 621 3.77 -4.88 2.79
N SER A 622 2.50 -4.60 3.11
CA SER A 622 1.78 -5.18 4.26
C SER A 622 1.58 -6.69 4.08
N LYS A 623 2.15 -7.48 5.00
CA LYS A 623 2.05 -8.95 4.93
C LYS A 623 0.62 -9.44 5.07
N GLU A 624 -0.25 -8.65 5.71
CA GLU A 624 -1.69 -8.87 5.83
C GLU A 624 -2.36 -8.94 4.45
N VAL A 625 -1.96 -8.07 3.52
CA VAL A 625 -2.48 -8.07 2.13
C VAL A 625 -2.17 -9.39 1.43
N LEU A 626 -0.92 -9.88 1.52
CA LEU A 626 -0.54 -11.18 0.95
C LEU A 626 -1.31 -12.35 1.59
N CYS A 627 -1.45 -12.33 2.92
CA CYS A 627 -2.16 -13.38 3.62
C CYS A 627 -3.65 -13.41 3.23
N HIS A 628 -4.28 -12.23 3.11
CA HIS A 628 -5.65 -12.11 2.65
C HIS A 628 -5.81 -12.57 1.19
N PHE A 629 -4.89 -12.18 0.31
CA PHE A 629 -4.86 -12.62 -1.09
C PHE A 629 -4.82 -14.15 -1.19
N ILE A 630 -3.93 -14.81 -0.46
CA ILE A 630 -3.80 -16.28 -0.46
C ILE A 630 -5.09 -16.93 0.05
N GLN A 631 -5.66 -16.44 1.16
CA GLN A 631 -6.93 -16.95 1.68
C GLN A 631 -8.08 -16.78 0.66
N LYS A 632 -8.31 -15.55 0.17
CA LYS A 632 -9.33 -15.23 -0.84
C LYS A 632 -9.20 -16.14 -2.06
N THR A 633 -7.99 -16.30 -2.56
CA THR A 633 -7.69 -17.12 -3.74
C THR A 633 -8.02 -18.59 -3.50
N THR A 634 -7.81 -19.12 -2.29
CA THR A 634 -8.11 -20.53 -1.98
C THR A 634 -9.58 -20.82 -1.62
N THR A 635 -10.41 -19.80 -1.40
CA THR A 635 -11.83 -19.94 -1.03
C THR A 635 -12.80 -19.86 -2.22
N LEU A 636 -12.42 -20.39 -3.39
CA LEU A 636 -13.29 -20.40 -4.57
C LEU A 636 -14.50 -21.31 -4.38
N LEU A 637 -15.60 -20.99 -5.08
CA LEU A 637 -16.83 -21.78 -5.03
C LEU A 637 -16.59 -23.22 -5.57
N PRO A 638 -17.22 -24.25 -4.98
CA PRO A 638 -17.03 -25.65 -5.40
C PRO A 638 -17.29 -25.93 -6.88
N ASP A 639 -18.18 -25.15 -7.51
CA ASP A 639 -18.57 -25.30 -8.93
C ASP A 639 -17.72 -24.42 -9.88
N SER A 640 -16.62 -23.84 -9.39
CA SER A 640 -15.71 -23.05 -10.22
C SER A 640 -15.02 -23.91 -11.26
N TYR A 641 -14.85 -23.36 -12.47
CA TYR A 641 -14.01 -23.98 -13.50
C TYR A 641 -12.52 -23.84 -13.17
N THR A 642 -12.17 -23.00 -12.20
CA THR A 642 -10.82 -22.80 -11.71
C THR A 642 -10.67 -23.40 -10.31
N GLN A 643 -9.76 -24.36 -10.17
CA GLN A 643 -9.25 -24.86 -8.90
C GLN A 643 -7.87 -24.26 -8.62
N ILE A 644 -7.48 -24.14 -7.35
CA ILE A 644 -6.16 -23.57 -7.02
C ILE A 644 -5.52 -24.18 -5.78
N GLY A 645 -4.22 -24.43 -5.90
CA GLY A 645 -3.32 -24.83 -4.83
C GLY A 645 -2.16 -23.87 -4.71
N ILE A 646 -1.81 -23.50 -3.49
CA ILE A 646 -0.71 -22.56 -3.22
C ILE A 646 0.32 -23.24 -2.32
N CYS A 647 1.52 -23.49 -2.84
CA CYS A 647 2.68 -23.84 -2.03
C CYS A 647 3.50 -22.56 -1.81
N PHE A 648 3.73 -22.19 -0.56
CA PHE A 648 4.57 -21.03 -0.30
C PHE A 648 5.57 -21.22 0.85
N ALA A 649 6.66 -20.46 0.81
CA ALA A 649 7.68 -20.44 1.85
C ALA A 649 7.82 -19.06 2.50
N SER A 650 8.02 -19.04 3.82
CA SER A 650 8.30 -17.81 4.57
C SER A 650 9.02 -18.06 5.90
N ARG A 651 9.46 -16.99 6.56
CA ARG A 651 9.82 -17.02 7.99
C ARG A 651 8.57 -17.28 8.86
N PRO A 652 8.72 -17.95 10.02
CA PRO A 652 7.62 -18.22 10.93
C PRO A 652 7.22 -16.98 11.75
N TRP A 653 7.00 -15.85 11.08
CA TRP A 653 6.49 -14.64 11.74
C TRP A 653 5.05 -14.85 12.22
N ASN A 654 4.66 -14.14 13.27
CA ASN A 654 3.34 -14.31 13.91
C ASN A 654 2.21 -14.22 12.90
N ILE A 655 2.25 -13.23 12.00
CA ILE A 655 1.24 -13.09 10.95
C ILE A 655 1.04 -14.34 10.08
N PHE A 656 2.11 -15.02 9.65
CA PHE A 656 1.97 -16.24 8.86
C PHE A 656 1.49 -17.42 9.73
N ASN A 657 1.87 -17.47 11.01
CA ASN A 657 1.34 -18.48 11.94
C ASN A 657 -0.15 -18.26 12.21
N ASP A 658 -0.59 -17.00 12.39
CA ASP A 658 -1.97 -16.65 12.70
C ASP A 658 -2.90 -17.05 11.54
N TYR A 659 -2.45 -16.88 10.30
CA TYR A 659 -3.22 -17.19 9.10
C TYR A 659 -3.10 -18.65 8.64
N PHE A 660 -1.91 -19.26 8.74
CA PHE A 660 -1.60 -20.54 8.08
C PHE A 660 -1.01 -21.60 9.03
N GLY A 661 -0.92 -21.33 10.33
CA GLY A 661 -0.37 -22.28 11.32
C GLY A 661 -1.17 -23.58 11.45
N GLN A 662 -2.43 -23.58 11.01
CA GLN A 662 -3.29 -24.78 10.94
C GLN A 662 -3.29 -25.43 9.55
N SER A 663 -2.70 -24.79 8.54
CA SER A 663 -2.60 -25.36 7.20
C SER A 663 -1.57 -26.50 7.16
N PRO A 664 -1.70 -27.47 6.23
CA PRO A 664 -0.64 -28.43 5.97
C PRO A 664 0.70 -27.73 5.71
N GLY A 665 1.78 -28.26 6.25
CA GLY A 665 3.06 -27.59 6.13
C GLY A 665 4.18 -28.32 6.84
N LEU A 666 5.38 -27.75 6.76
CA LEU A 666 6.57 -28.27 7.44
C LEU A 666 7.48 -27.14 7.90
N LYS A 667 8.29 -27.45 8.92
CA LYS A 667 9.36 -26.57 9.40
C LYS A 667 10.70 -27.11 8.91
N ILE A 668 11.23 -26.54 7.83
CA ILE A 668 12.41 -27.09 7.13
C ILE A 668 13.62 -27.34 8.05
N HIS A 669 13.84 -26.45 9.01
CA HIS A 669 14.97 -26.50 9.94
C HIS A 669 14.93 -27.70 10.91
N GLU A 670 13.79 -28.38 11.02
CA GLU A 670 13.64 -29.62 11.81
C GLU A 670 14.03 -30.87 10.99
N HIS A 671 14.19 -30.75 9.67
CA HIS A 671 14.41 -31.88 8.74
C HIS A 671 15.78 -31.86 8.03
N THR A 672 16.49 -30.72 8.04
CA THR A 672 17.74 -30.54 7.28
C THR A 672 19.01 -31.10 7.92
N SER A 673 18.95 -31.68 9.12
CA SER A 673 20.15 -32.14 9.86
C SER A 673 20.98 -33.17 9.09
N LYS A 674 20.32 -34.10 8.38
CA LYS A 674 20.99 -35.10 7.54
C LYS A 674 21.64 -34.44 6.32
N ASP A 675 20.95 -33.49 5.70
CA ASP A 675 21.42 -32.77 4.53
C ASP A 675 22.66 -31.91 4.84
N MET A 676 22.64 -31.20 5.98
CA MET A 676 23.78 -30.44 6.49
C MET A 676 25.00 -31.34 6.72
N ARG A 677 24.79 -32.54 7.27
CA ARG A 677 25.87 -33.52 7.46
C ARG A 677 26.46 -33.96 6.12
N THR A 678 25.62 -34.29 5.14
CA THR A 678 26.04 -34.69 3.79
C THR A 678 26.87 -33.58 3.15
N TYR A 679 26.38 -32.34 3.18
CA TYR A 679 27.08 -31.17 2.65
C TYR A 679 28.44 -30.94 3.33
N ALA A 680 28.47 -30.88 4.67
CA ALA A 680 29.70 -30.64 5.43
C ALA A 680 30.75 -31.71 5.13
N LYS A 681 30.34 -32.98 5.10
CA LYS A 681 31.19 -34.11 4.77
C LYS A 681 31.80 -33.96 3.37
N ALA A 682 30.97 -33.74 2.36
CA ALA A 682 31.41 -33.65 0.98
C ALA A 682 32.34 -32.44 0.74
N LYS A 683 32.04 -31.28 1.35
CA LYS A 683 32.90 -30.09 1.25
C LYS A 683 34.26 -30.29 1.92
N ILE A 684 34.31 -30.90 3.10
CA ILE A 684 35.58 -31.25 3.75
C ILE A 684 36.38 -32.22 2.87
N GLU A 685 35.74 -33.27 2.34
CA GLU A 685 36.36 -34.30 1.51
C GLU A 685 36.88 -33.74 0.17
N SER A 686 36.20 -32.76 -0.40
CA SER A 686 36.59 -32.10 -1.65
C SER A 686 37.91 -31.31 -1.57
N ARG A 687 38.43 -31.04 -0.37
CA ARG A 687 39.61 -30.19 -0.14
C ARG A 687 40.74 -31.00 0.49
N PRO A 688 41.78 -31.39 -0.28
CA PRO A 688 42.80 -32.34 0.17
C PRO A 688 43.54 -31.98 1.48
N PRO A 689 43.92 -30.71 1.76
CA PRO A 689 44.62 -30.36 3.00
C PRO A 689 43.77 -30.62 4.25
N LEU A 690 42.54 -30.08 4.29
CA LEU A 690 41.63 -30.27 5.41
C LEU A 690 41.18 -31.73 5.53
N HIS A 691 40.87 -32.40 4.42
CA HIS A 691 40.51 -33.81 4.45
C HIS A 691 41.63 -34.69 5.01
N LYS A 692 42.89 -34.51 4.55
CA LYS A 692 44.05 -35.25 5.07
C LYS A 692 44.27 -34.97 6.57
N LEU A 693 44.16 -33.71 6.96
CA LEU A 693 44.31 -33.24 8.34
C LEU A 693 43.30 -33.94 9.25
N ILE A 694 42.00 -33.89 8.92
CA ILE A 694 40.96 -34.50 9.76
C ILE A 694 41.00 -36.04 9.68
N LYS A 695 41.38 -36.63 8.53
CA LYS A 695 41.53 -38.10 8.41
C LYS A 695 42.68 -38.65 9.27
N SER A 696 43.71 -37.83 9.56
CA SER A 696 44.80 -38.22 10.47
C SER A 696 44.31 -38.55 11.89
N LEU A 697 43.15 -38.03 12.30
CA LEU A 697 42.50 -38.30 13.59
C LEU A 697 42.14 -39.77 13.82
N LYS A 698 42.03 -40.60 12.77
CA LYS A 698 41.80 -42.04 12.92
C LYS A 698 42.91 -42.76 13.69
N ARG A 699 44.08 -42.12 13.85
CA ARG A 699 45.26 -42.67 14.53
C ARG A 699 45.42 -42.22 16.00
N THR A 700 44.54 -41.35 16.51
CA THR A 700 44.69 -40.73 17.85
C THR A 700 43.74 -41.36 18.88
N PRO A 701 44.18 -41.75 20.10
CA PRO A 701 43.38 -42.63 20.96
C PRO A 701 42.25 -42.01 21.79
N LYS A 702 41.94 -40.70 21.71
CA LYS A 702 40.96 -40.08 22.64
C LYS A 702 40.07 -38.99 22.01
N HIS A 703 38.76 -39.22 22.05
CA HIS A 703 37.61 -38.31 21.94
C HIS A 703 37.35 -37.49 20.67
N LEU A 704 38.33 -37.18 19.81
CA LEU A 704 38.08 -36.37 18.60
C LEU A 704 38.13 -37.22 17.32
N THR A 705 36.95 -37.55 16.78
CA THR A 705 36.79 -38.28 15.52
C THR A 705 36.20 -37.41 14.41
N TYR A 706 36.39 -37.81 13.15
CA TYR A 706 35.74 -37.20 11.99
C TYR A 706 34.22 -37.03 12.21
N GLU A 707 33.57 -38.07 12.74
CA GLU A 707 32.13 -38.06 13.03
C GLU A 707 31.76 -37.11 14.18
N SER A 708 32.60 -36.98 15.20
CA SER A 708 32.36 -36.02 16.29
C SER A 708 32.44 -34.57 15.80
N ILE A 709 33.32 -34.26 14.84
CA ILE A 709 33.44 -32.94 14.22
C ILE A 709 32.19 -32.62 13.40
N LEU A 710 31.78 -33.54 12.53
CA LEU A 710 30.54 -33.38 11.75
C LEU A 710 29.32 -33.21 12.66
N THR A 711 29.24 -33.99 13.74
CA THR A 711 28.15 -33.88 14.73
C THR A 711 28.19 -32.53 15.46
N GLY A 712 29.37 -32.04 15.83
CA GLY A 712 29.55 -30.72 16.42
C GLY A 712 29.08 -29.58 15.51
N ILE A 713 29.47 -29.61 14.22
CA ILE A 713 29.05 -28.62 13.22
C ILE A 713 27.52 -28.63 13.05
N VAL A 714 26.92 -29.81 12.83
CA VAL A 714 25.48 -29.92 12.57
C VAL A 714 24.65 -29.55 13.81
N SER A 715 25.09 -29.93 15.01
CA SER A 715 24.39 -29.60 16.25
C SER A 715 24.43 -28.10 16.55
N LYS A 716 25.56 -27.41 16.33
CA LYS A 716 25.66 -25.96 16.50
C LYS A 716 24.85 -25.18 15.48
N ALA A 717 24.67 -25.70 14.26
CA ALA A 717 23.90 -25.03 13.22
C ALA A 717 22.41 -24.83 13.57
N GLN A 718 21.83 -25.62 14.48
CA GLN A 718 20.43 -25.47 14.93
C GLN A 718 19.41 -25.34 13.79
N GLY A 719 19.67 -26.03 12.66
CA GLY A 719 18.84 -26.02 11.47
C GLY A 719 19.07 -24.84 10.50
N VAL A 720 20.13 -24.04 10.69
CA VAL A 720 20.54 -22.93 9.82
C VAL A 720 21.66 -23.37 8.88
N PHE A 721 21.32 -23.62 7.61
CA PHE A 721 22.24 -24.20 6.62
C PHE A 721 23.37 -23.23 6.27
N LEU A 722 23.06 -21.93 6.19
CA LEU A 722 24.05 -20.87 5.95
C LEU A 722 25.16 -20.87 7.00
N TRP A 723 24.85 -21.17 8.26
CA TRP A 723 25.85 -21.28 9.33
C TRP A 723 26.86 -22.39 9.04
N VAL A 724 26.39 -23.54 8.55
CA VAL A 724 27.26 -24.66 8.15
C VAL A 724 28.17 -24.26 6.99
N ALA A 725 27.63 -23.58 5.98
CA ALA A 725 28.43 -23.09 4.84
C ALA A 725 29.55 -22.14 5.30
N LEU A 726 29.21 -21.13 6.10
CA LEU A 726 30.17 -20.16 6.62
C LEU A 726 31.22 -20.80 7.54
N MET A 727 30.81 -21.72 8.41
CA MET A 727 31.72 -22.47 9.30
C MET A 727 32.72 -23.30 8.49
N ILE A 728 32.25 -24.01 7.46
CA ILE A 728 33.13 -24.82 6.59
C ILE A 728 34.09 -23.92 5.82
N GLU A 729 33.65 -22.78 5.31
CA GLU A 729 34.53 -21.81 4.65
C GLU A 729 35.60 -21.23 5.59
N ASP A 730 35.26 -20.88 6.84
CA ASP A 730 36.25 -20.41 7.84
C ASP A 730 37.28 -21.52 8.15
N LEU A 731 36.86 -22.78 8.29
CA LEU A 731 37.79 -23.91 8.47
C LEU A 731 38.70 -24.11 7.26
N LEU A 732 38.15 -23.99 6.05
CA LEU A 732 38.92 -24.12 4.82
C LEU A 732 39.97 -23.01 4.69
N LYS A 733 39.59 -21.78 5.01
CA LYS A 733 40.51 -20.63 5.03
C LYS A 733 41.64 -20.85 6.04
N GLN A 734 41.31 -21.15 7.30
CA GLN A 734 42.31 -21.44 8.34
C GLN A 734 43.20 -22.65 8.00
N SER A 735 42.65 -23.67 7.33
CA SER A 735 43.44 -24.82 6.89
C SER A 735 44.48 -24.46 5.83
N SER A 736 44.18 -23.47 4.99
CA SER A 736 45.10 -22.97 3.98
C SER A 736 46.26 -22.19 4.62
N ASP A 737 46.04 -21.61 5.80
CA ASP A 737 47.03 -20.86 6.58
C ASP A 737 47.82 -21.77 7.58
N GLY A 738 47.60 -23.08 7.58
CA GLY A 738 48.36 -24.03 8.42
C GLY A 738 47.68 -24.44 9.74
N LEU A 739 46.38 -24.74 9.71
CA LEU A 739 45.59 -25.19 10.87
C LEU A 739 46.14 -26.47 11.53
N ARG A 740 46.26 -26.46 12.87
CA ARG A 740 46.53 -27.64 13.70
C ARG A 740 45.24 -28.40 14.02
N VAL A 741 45.27 -29.73 13.98
CA VAL A 741 44.09 -30.58 14.22
C VAL A 741 43.52 -30.35 15.62
N GLU A 742 44.40 -30.20 16.61
CA GLU A 742 44.10 -30.02 18.02
C GLU A 742 43.33 -28.72 18.30
N SER A 743 43.40 -27.75 17.38
CA SER A 743 42.68 -26.47 17.48
C SER A 743 41.23 -26.57 17.03
N ILE A 744 40.83 -27.60 16.25
CA ILE A 744 39.47 -27.73 15.71
C ILE A 744 38.39 -27.74 16.80
N PRO A 745 38.51 -28.46 17.93
CA PRO A 745 37.53 -28.42 19.01
C PRO A 745 37.36 -27.02 19.59
N HIS A 746 38.48 -26.31 19.79
CA HIS A 746 38.47 -24.95 20.31
C HIS A 746 37.83 -23.99 19.31
N ILE A 747 38.11 -24.15 18.00
CA ILE A 747 37.44 -23.40 16.94
C ILE A 747 35.94 -23.65 17.04
N LEU A 748 35.47 -24.90 16.99
CA LEU A 748 34.04 -25.22 17.07
C LEU A 748 33.38 -24.63 18.33
N GLN A 749 34.04 -24.67 19.49
CA GLN A 749 33.55 -24.05 20.72
C GLN A 749 33.49 -22.52 20.63
N SER A 750 34.51 -21.88 20.04
CA SER A 750 34.59 -20.42 19.85
C SER A 750 33.64 -19.89 18.77
N MET A 751 33.09 -20.77 17.94
CA MET A 751 32.22 -20.36 16.85
C MET A 751 30.84 -20.02 17.41
N PRO A 752 30.30 -18.83 17.09
CA PRO A 752 29.02 -18.41 17.62
C PRO A 752 27.89 -19.32 17.17
N ASP A 753 26.85 -19.47 17.98
CA ASP A 753 25.69 -20.31 17.66
C ASP A 753 24.62 -19.52 16.87
N ARG A 754 24.74 -18.19 16.81
CA ARG A 754 23.86 -17.27 16.07
C ARG A 754 24.55 -16.72 14.82
N LEU A 755 23.76 -16.37 13.80
CA LEU A 755 24.30 -15.79 12.56
C LEU A 755 24.79 -14.35 12.79
N GLU A 756 24.10 -13.61 13.64
CA GLU A 756 24.41 -12.22 14.00
C GLU A 756 25.83 -12.10 14.55
N ASP A 757 26.13 -12.87 15.60
CA ASP A 757 27.46 -12.96 16.23
C ASP A 757 28.54 -13.45 15.22
N PHE A 758 28.15 -14.28 14.25
CA PHE A 758 29.05 -14.72 13.17
C PHE A 758 29.42 -13.53 12.26
N TYR A 759 28.44 -12.70 11.90
CA TYR A 759 28.67 -11.49 11.12
C TYR A 759 29.56 -10.49 11.88
N GLU A 760 29.35 -10.29 13.18
CA GLU A 760 30.25 -9.49 14.02
C GLU A 760 31.69 -10.01 13.97
N ARG A 761 31.87 -11.33 14.06
CA ARG A 761 33.19 -11.95 13.93
C ARG A 761 33.82 -11.69 12.56
N ILE A 762 33.05 -11.76 11.46
CA ILE A 762 33.56 -11.41 10.12
C ILE A 762 34.01 -9.95 10.09
N VAL A 763 33.17 -9.03 10.54
CA VAL A 763 33.47 -7.59 10.59
C VAL A 763 34.69 -7.30 11.46
N SER A 764 34.81 -7.94 12.62
CA SER A 764 35.93 -7.73 13.57
C SER A 764 37.29 -8.14 12.98
N LYS A 765 37.31 -9.10 12.05
CA LYS A 765 38.51 -9.57 11.36
C LYS A 765 38.96 -8.63 10.24
N ILE A 766 38.17 -7.62 9.87
CA ILE A 766 38.53 -6.65 8.84
C ILE A 766 39.65 -5.73 9.36
N PRO A 767 40.80 -5.64 8.66
CA PRO A 767 41.90 -4.75 9.02
C PRO A 767 41.44 -3.30 9.21
N GLN A 768 42.01 -2.60 10.21
CA GLN A 768 41.62 -1.24 10.58
C GLN A 768 41.67 -0.26 9.41
N GLU A 769 42.68 -0.39 8.54
CA GLU A 769 42.90 0.41 7.33
C GLU A 769 41.76 0.29 6.30
N TYR A 770 41.00 -0.80 6.30
CA TYR A 770 39.92 -1.04 5.32
C TYR A 770 38.53 -0.67 5.84
N ARG A 771 38.39 -0.41 7.14
CA ARG A 771 37.07 -0.28 7.79
C ARG A 771 36.23 0.88 7.29
N VAL A 772 36.86 1.96 6.83
CA VAL A 772 36.16 3.09 6.20
C VAL A 772 35.58 2.68 4.85
N GLU A 773 36.37 2.03 3.99
CA GLU A 773 35.89 1.52 2.69
C GLU A 773 34.78 0.49 2.89
N THR A 774 34.95 -0.43 3.85
CA THR A 774 33.93 -1.41 4.24
C THR A 774 32.63 -0.71 4.61
N TYR A 775 32.71 0.31 5.47
CA TYR A 775 31.54 1.08 5.89
C TYR A 775 30.84 1.69 4.68
N VAL A 776 31.58 2.42 3.83
CA VAL A 776 30.99 3.07 2.64
C VAL A 776 30.31 2.05 1.73
N MET A 777 30.92 0.88 1.50
CA MET A 777 30.31 -0.16 0.65
C MET A 777 29.03 -0.72 1.24
N LEU A 778 29.06 -1.17 2.51
CA LEU A 778 27.90 -1.77 3.17
C LEU A 778 26.75 -0.78 3.24
N GLU A 779 27.07 0.48 3.55
CA GLU A 779 26.10 1.53 3.74
C GLU A 779 25.47 1.95 2.39
N SER A 780 26.29 2.12 1.34
CA SER A 780 25.81 2.45 -0.01
C SER A 780 24.86 1.37 -0.55
N VAL A 781 25.22 0.10 -0.42
CA VAL A 781 24.38 -1.04 -0.85
C VAL A 781 23.11 -1.12 0.00
N LEU A 782 23.16 -0.78 1.29
CA LEU A 782 22.00 -0.79 2.17
C LEU A 782 20.97 0.28 1.81
N ARG A 783 21.41 1.48 1.38
CA ARG A 783 20.54 2.63 1.12
C ARG A 783 20.08 2.77 -0.33
N THR A 784 20.73 2.08 -1.26
CA THR A 784 20.35 2.16 -2.67
C THR A 784 18.93 1.61 -2.88
N ARG A 785 18.08 2.36 -3.60
CA ARG A 785 16.66 2.01 -3.87
C ARG A 785 16.47 0.87 -4.90
N GLY A 786 17.54 0.44 -5.54
CA GLY A 786 17.59 -0.66 -6.50
C GLY A 786 18.98 -1.32 -6.51
N ASN A 787 19.40 -1.83 -7.66
CA ASN A 787 20.69 -2.49 -7.80
C ASN A 787 21.82 -1.46 -7.97
N LEU A 788 22.84 -1.50 -7.11
CA LEU A 788 24.02 -0.65 -7.24
C LEU A 788 25.05 -1.32 -8.16
N SER A 789 25.31 -0.70 -9.32
CA SER A 789 26.30 -1.20 -10.29
C SER A 789 27.72 -1.17 -9.73
N LEU A 790 28.63 -1.99 -10.27
CA LEU A 790 30.05 -1.92 -9.87
C LEU A 790 30.68 -0.54 -10.12
N ARG A 791 30.32 0.09 -11.25
CA ARG A 791 30.74 1.47 -11.57
C ARG A 791 30.16 2.47 -10.57
N GLY A 792 28.87 2.36 -10.26
CA GLY A 792 28.19 3.21 -9.29
C GLY A 792 28.80 3.08 -7.90
N LEU A 793 29.16 1.87 -7.48
CA LEU A 793 29.86 1.65 -6.21
C LEU A 793 31.26 2.27 -6.20
N ALA A 794 32.03 2.12 -7.28
CA ALA A 794 33.35 2.74 -7.41
C ALA A 794 33.26 4.28 -7.33
N MET A 795 32.31 4.91 -8.04
CA MET A 795 32.07 6.35 -7.92
C MET A 795 31.67 6.77 -6.50
N THR A 796 30.83 5.97 -5.84
CA THR A 796 30.37 6.27 -4.48
C THR A 796 31.52 6.21 -3.45
N LEU A 797 32.51 5.34 -3.66
CA LEU A 797 33.72 5.30 -2.84
C LEU A 797 34.55 6.58 -2.97
N GLU A 798 34.71 7.11 -4.18
CA GLU A 798 35.38 8.40 -4.40
C GLU A 798 34.60 9.57 -3.78
N CYS A 799 33.27 9.53 -3.88
CA CYS A 799 32.37 10.52 -3.27
C CYS A 799 32.38 10.51 -1.73
N ALA A 800 32.98 9.49 -1.12
CA ALA A 800 33.17 9.38 0.33
C ALA A 800 34.57 9.81 0.79
N GLN A 801 35.51 10.07 -0.12
CA GLN A 801 36.87 10.47 0.22
C GLN A 801 36.92 11.89 0.81
N PRO A 802 37.87 12.21 1.70
CA PRO A 802 38.09 13.57 2.18
C PRO A 802 38.30 14.55 1.01
N GLY A 803 37.66 15.72 1.07
CA GLY A 803 37.74 16.75 0.01
C GLY A 803 36.68 16.63 -1.10
N SER A 804 35.96 15.51 -1.18
CA SER A 804 34.80 15.34 -2.09
C SER A 804 33.57 16.19 -1.75
N GLU A 805 33.66 17.05 -0.72
CA GLU A 805 32.61 18.00 -0.33
C GLU A 805 32.36 19.10 -1.37
N HIS A 806 33.32 19.29 -2.28
CA HIS A 806 33.23 20.24 -3.38
C HIS A 806 33.15 19.46 -4.70
N PHE A 807 32.20 19.84 -5.55
CA PHE A 807 31.90 19.15 -6.80
C PHE A 807 33.11 19.01 -7.74
N PRO A 808 33.96 20.04 -7.98
CA PRO A 808 35.10 19.89 -8.89
C PRO A 808 36.07 18.79 -8.44
N THR A 809 36.42 18.79 -7.15
CA THR A 809 37.29 17.76 -6.56
C THR A 809 36.65 16.38 -6.61
N CYS A 810 35.36 16.28 -6.28
CA CYS A 810 34.62 15.02 -6.35
C CYS A 810 34.58 14.47 -7.79
N MET A 811 34.30 15.34 -8.77
CA MET A 811 34.25 14.98 -10.19
C MET A 811 35.61 14.49 -10.69
N ASP A 812 36.70 15.15 -10.30
CA ASP A 812 38.06 14.77 -10.71
C ASP A 812 38.48 13.41 -10.14
N LEU A 813 38.15 13.14 -8.86
CA LEU A 813 38.36 11.82 -8.24
C LEU A 813 37.56 10.73 -8.96
N CYS A 814 36.27 10.97 -9.22
CA CYS A 814 35.42 10.03 -9.95
C CYS A 814 35.91 9.80 -11.39
N ARG A 815 36.37 10.84 -12.10
CA ARG A 815 36.93 10.70 -13.46
C ARG A 815 38.15 9.79 -13.45
N LEU A 816 39.11 10.05 -12.55
CA LEU A 816 40.31 9.22 -12.44
C LEU A 816 39.96 7.75 -12.14
N SER A 817 39.00 7.53 -11.25
CA SER A 817 38.50 6.19 -10.90
C SER A 817 37.83 5.50 -12.10
N MET A 818 37.05 6.25 -12.90
CA MET A 818 36.41 5.70 -14.11
C MET A 818 37.39 5.44 -15.26
N ASP A 819 38.43 6.26 -15.42
CA ASP A 819 39.47 6.07 -16.43
C ASP A 819 40.33 4.81 -16.15
N THR A 820 40.40 4.38 -14.88
CA THR A 820 41.18 3.22 -14.42
C THR A 820 40.31 2.03 -13.98
N PHE A 821 38.99 2.10 -14.23
CA PHE A 821 38.03 1.12 -13.72
C PHE A 821 38.21 -0.26 -14.36
N ASP A 822 38.49 -1.27 -13.51
CA ASP A 822 38.51 -2.68 -13.88
C ASP A 822 37.47 -3.46 -13.05
N PRO A 823 36.45 -4.08 -13.67
CA PRO A 823 35.38 -4.77 -12.94
C PRO A 823 35.88 -6.00 -12.17
N GLU A 824 36.91 -6.70 -12.66
CA GLU A 824 37.48 -7.85 -11.94
C GLU A 824 38.20 -7.42 -10.67
N ASN A 825 39.03 -6.38 -10.75
CA ASN A 825 39.69 -5.80 -9.59
C ASN A 825 38.66 -5.21 -8.60
N MET A 826 37.60 -4.57 -9.08
CA MET A 826 36.54 -4.05 -8.22
C MET A 826 35.81 -5.18 -7.48
N ALA A 827 35.53 -6.31 -8.13
CA ALA A 827 34.95 -7.48 -7.46
C ALA A 827 35.87 -8.08 -6.39
N ARG A 828 37.18 -8.14 -6.65
CA ARG A 828 38.19 -8.55 -5.65
C ARG A 828 38.23 -7.60 -4.46
N LEU A 829 38.12 -6.30 -4.72
CA LEU A 829 38.09 -5.26 -3.71
C LEU A 829 36.85 -5.41 -2.82
N VAL A 830 35.65 -5.55 -3.40
CA VAL A 830 34.41 -5.82 -2.63
C VAL A 830 34.57 -7.04 -1.72
N SER A 831 35.09 -8.15 -2.25
CA SER A 831 35.32 -9.39 -1.48
C SER A 831 36.31 -9.18 -0.32
N SER A 832 37.44 -8.53 -0.59
CA SER A 832 38.50 -8.27 0.39
C SER A 832 38.04 -7.31 1.50
N ARG A 833 37.35 -6.22 1.14
CA ARG A 833 36.96 -5.15 2.07
C ARG A 833 35.75 -5.52 2.91
N CYS A 834 34.83 -6.34 2.40
CA CYS A 834 33.61 -6.71 3.12
C CYS A 834 33.67 -8.09 3.76
N GLY A 835 34.79 -8.81 3.68
CA GLY A 835 34.93 -10.14 4.28
C GLY A 835 33.94 -11.17 3.73
N GLY A 836 33.45 -10.97 2.51
CA GLY A 836 32.42 -11.80 1.87
C GLY A 836 30.96 -11.45 2.20
N LEU A 837 30.70 -10.40 2.98
CA LEU A 837 29.34 -9.95 3.32
C LEU A 837 28.58 -9.34 2.13
N LEU A 838 29.32 -8.86 1.13
CA LEU A 838 28.82 -8.41 -0.16
C LEU A 838 29.28 -9.38 -1.26
N GLU A 839 28.43 -9.57 -2.26
CA GLU A 839 28.72 -10.35 -3.46
C GLU A 839 28.44 -9.53 -4.73
N VAL A 840 29.12 -9.91 -5.81
CA VAL A 840 28.93 -9.33 -7.14
C VAL A 840 28.09 -10.29 -7.98
N VAL A 841 27.00 -9.80 -8.53
CA VAL A 841 26.05 -10.57 -9.35
C VAL A 841 26.21 -10.16 -10.81
N GLN A 842 26.41 -11.16 -11.68
CA GLN A 842 26.44 -10.98 -13.13
C GLN A 842 25.03 -11.16 -13.71
N VAL A 843 24.63 -10.28 -14.63
CA VAL A 843 23.31 -10.33 -15.26
C VAL A 843 23.40 -11.11 -16.58
N ASN A 844 22.97 -12.37 -16.58
CA ASN A 844 22.86 -13.16 -17.81
C ASN A 844 21.53 -12.84 -18.51
N ARG A 845 21.55 -12.07 -19.60
CA ARG A 845 20.36 -11.88 -20.43
C ARG A 845 20.16 -13.09 -21.35
N PRO A 846 19.03 -13.81 -21.30
CA PRO A 846 18.73 -14.80 -22.32
C PRO A 846 18.62 -14.13 -23.70
N ALA A 847 19.19 -14.75 -24.73
CA ALA A 847 19.06 -14.28 -26.09
C ALA A 847 17.57 -14.30 -26.48
N LYS A 848 16.98 -13.12 -26.72
CA LYS A 848 15.57 -12.99 -27.12
C LYS A 848 15.24 -13.99 -28.23
N ALA A 849 14.21 -14.81 -28.01
CA ALA A 849 13.71 -15.73 -29.00
C ALA A 849 13.35 -14.96 -30.28
N ARG A 850 13.77 -15.50 -31.44
CA ARG A 850 13.49 -14.91 -32.75
C ARG A 850 11.97 -14.72 -32.91
N SER A 851 11.52 -13.48 -32.93
CA SER A 851 10.12 -13.14 -33.21
C SER A 851 9.74 -13.61 -34.61
N ASN A 852 8.52 -14.12 -34.75
CA ASN A 852 7.87 -14.49 -36.01
C ASN A 852 7.92 -13.30 -37.00
N ASP A 853 8.24 -13.53 -38.28
CA ASP A 853 8.46 -12.43 -39.25
C ASP A 853 7.18 -11.60 -39.50
N ASP A 854 6.00 -12.20 -39.35
CA ASP A 854 4.70 -11.51 -39.44
C ASP A 854 4.45 -10.52 -38.28
N LEU A 855 5.07 -10.75 -37.12
CA LEU A 855 4.90 -9.89 -35.93
C LEU A 855 5.83 -8.68 -35.97
N LYS A 856 7.07 -8.83 -36.49
CA LYS A 856 7.98 -7.69 -36.73
C LYS A 856 7.32 -6.63 -37.60
N PHE A 857 6.60 -7.09 -38.62
CA PHE A 857 5.87 -6.24 -39.53
C PHE A 857 4.80 -5.38 -38.81
N LEU A 858 4.00 -5.98 -37.92
CA LEU A 858 2.96 -5.27 -37.14
C LEU A 858 3.53 -4.30 -36.09
N PHE A 859 4.65 -4.65 -35.44
CA PHE A 859 5.33 -3.75 -34.49
C PHE A 859 6.05 -2.57 -35.17
N GLN A 860 6.53 -2.74 -36.41
CA GLN A 860 7.15 -1.66 -37.19
C GLN A 860 6.16 -0.59 -37.67
N LEU A 861 4.89 -0.94 -37.88
CA LEU A 861 3.85 0.00 -38.31
C LEU A 861 3.38 0.98 -37.23
N THR A 862 3.65 0.69 -35.95
CA THR A 862 3.07 1.44 -34.80
C THR A 862 4.10 2.22 -33.99
N ASN A 863 5.40 1.94 -34.14
CA ASN A 863 6.47 2.63 -33.42
C ASN A 863 7.24 3.60 -34.36
N ASN A 864 6.82 4.86 -34.40
CA ASN A 864 7.62 5.97 -34.95
C ASN A 864 8.62 6.49 -33.90
N THR A 865 9.59 5.66 -33.51
CA THR A 865 10.74 6.11 -32.71
C THR A 865 12.02 5.70 -33.41
N GLU A 866 12.59 6.65 -34.15
CA GLU A 866 14.00 6.65 -34.52
C GLU A 866 14.85 6.75 -33.25
N ASP A 867 16.01 6.08 -33.28
CA ASP A 867 17.11 6.14 -32.31
C ASP A 867 16.84 5.65 -30.89
N GLY A 868 16.86 4.32 -30.74
CA GLY A 868 17.23 3.69 -29.47
C GLY A 868 18.70 3.97 -29.17
N GLU A 869 18.99 5.03 -28.42
CA GLU A 869 20.23 5.12 -27.66
C GLU A 869 20.35 3.83 -26.83
N LYS A 870 21.46 3.13 -27.01
CA LYS A 870 21.79 1.92 -26.25
C LYS A 870 21.86 2.31 -24.78
N GLU A 871 20.80 1.99 -24.04
CA GLU A 871 20.82 1.93 -22.58
C GLU A 871 22.02 1.06 -22.19
N GLU A 872 23.09 1.66 -21.65
CA GLU A 872 24.28 0.94 -21.19
C GLU A 872 23.81 -0.09 -20.15
N SER A 873 23.87 -1.36 -20.53
CA SER A 873 23.36 -2.44 -19.69
C SER A 873 24.17 -2.55 -18.40
N LEU A 874 23.47 -2.70 -17.28
CA LEU A 874 24.04 -3.12 -16.01
C LEU A 874 24.60 -4.55 -16.15
N ASP A 875 25.84 -4.69 -16.61
CA ASP A 875 26.48 -5.99 -16.82
C ASP A 875 26.75 -6.73 -15.48
N SER A 876 26.88 -6.00 -14.37
CA SER A 876 27.03 -6.56 -13.01
C SER A 876 26.65 -5.54 -11.92
N TYR A 877 26.12 -6.03 -10.79
CA TYR A 877 25.75 -5.21 -9.62
C TYR A 877 26.19 -5.85 -8.30
N VAL A 878 26.16 -5.08 -7.22
CA VAL A 878 26.57 -5.51 -5.87
C VAL A 878 25.36 -5.64 -4.96
N GLN A 879 25.31 -6.72 -4.19
CA GLN A 879 24.31 -6.93 -3.15
C GLN A 879 24.92 -7.58 -1.91
N PHE A 880 24.19 -7.57 -0.79
CA PHE A 880 24.53 -8.42 0.36
C PHE A 880 24.52 -9.88 -0.05
N MET A 881 25.44 -10.71 0.46
CA MET A 881 25.52 -12.14 0.13
C MET A 881 24.24 -12.92 0.49
N HIS A 882 23.50 -12.45 1.50
CA HIS A 882 22.27 -13.08 1.96
C HIS A 882 21.38 -12.06 2.67
N GLN A 883 20.06 -12.28 2.64
CA GLN A 883 19.08 -11.38 3.26
C GLN A 883 19.31 -11.15 4.75
N THR A 884 19.75 -12.18 5.48
CA THR A 884 20.08 -12.07 6.91
C THR A 884 21.20 -11.08 7.19
N VAL A 885 22.16 -10.93 6.26
CA VAL A 885 23.23 -9.93 6.40
C VAL A 885 22.64 -8.54 6.24
N LYS A 886 21.79 -8.32 5.22
CA LYS A 886 21.10 -7.04 5.02
C LYS A 886 20.26 -6.67 6.25
N ASP A 887 19.44 -7.60 6.75
CA ASP A 887 18.61 -7.40 7.95
C ASP A 887 19.47 -7.06 9.17
N TYR A 888 20.61 -7.73 9.33
CA TYR A 888 21.54 -7.45 10.43
C TYR A 888 22.13 -6.04 10.34
N MET A 889 22.54 -5.62 9.15
CA MET A 889 23.13 -4.30 8.90
C MET A 889 22.13 -3.15 9.00
N ARG A 890 20.81 -3.42 8.97
CA ARG A 890 19.76 -2.41 9.24
C ARG A 890 19.73 -1.96 10.70
N ASN A 891 20.35 -2.68 11.64
CA ASN A 891 20.33 -2.32 13.05
C ASN A 891 21.12 -1.01 13.31
N PRO A 892 20.49 0.07 13.83
CA PRO A 892 21.15 1.33 14.11
C PRO A 892 22.33 1.16 15.07
N GLY A 893 23.51 1.67 14.70
CA GLY A 893 24.73 1.62 15.52
C GLY A 893 25.70 0.48 15.17
N LEU A 894 25.24 -0.58 14.49
CA LEU A 894 26.11 -1.68 14.10
C LEU A 894 27.14 -1.26 13.06
N LEU A 895 26.71 -0.60 11.98
CA LEU A 895 27.63 -0.09 10.95
C LEU A 895 28.60 0.96 11.54
N GLN A 896 28.15 1.75 12.52
CA GLN A 896 29.03 2.71 13.21
C GLN A 896 30.13 2.01 14.02
N SER A 897 29.86 0.83 14.58
CA SER A 897 30.86 0.05 15.32
C SER A 897 32.05 -0.42 14.45
N ILE A 898 31.89 -0.39 13.12
CA ILE A 898 32.95 -0.74 12.17
C ILE A 898 34.05 0.33 12.18
N ILE A 899 33.69 1.61 12.25
CA ILE A 899 34.64 2.72 12.14
C ILE A 899 35.13 3.19 13.52
N SER A 900 36.37 3.68 13.56
CA SER A 900 36.98 4.18 14.81
C SER A 900 36.37 5.52 15.27
N HIS A 901 36.52 5.87 16.55
CA HIS A 901 36.09 7.16 17.09
C HIS A 901 36.67 8.37 16.35
N ASP A 902 37.90 8.27 15.83
CA ASP A 902 38.52 9.35 15.04
C ASP A 902 37.93 9.46 13.64
N SER A 903 37.60 8.32 13.01
CA SER A 903 36.92 8.27 11.70
C SER A 903 35.47 8.76 11.77
N MET A 904 34.81 8.68 12.94
CA MET A 904 33.46 9.19 13.15
C MET A 904 33.35 10.72 13.03
N ARG A 905 34.47 11.45 13.10
CA ARG A 905 34.49 12.91 12.93
C ARG A 905 34.26 13.34 11.48
N THR A 906 34.57 12.48 10.52
CA THR A 906 34.42 12.76 9.07
C THR A 906 33.32 11.92 8.42
N ILE A 907 33.02 10.73 8.93
CA ILE A 907 32.00 9.81 8.40
C ILE A 907 31.09 9.32 9.53
N ASN A 908 29.80 9.64 9.49
CA ASN A 908 28.79 9.23 10.47
C ASN A 908 27.60 8.49 9.82
N SER A 909 26.64 8.03 10.62
CA SER A 909 25.47 7.24 10.19
C SER A 909 24.48 7.97 9.28
N GLY A 910 24.72 9.24 8.94
CA GLY A 910 23.93 9.97 7.94
C GLY A 910 24.60 10.08 6.58
N ASN A 911 25.90 9.79 6.47
CA ASN A 911 26.69 10.13 5.28
C ASN A 911 26.44 9.24 4.05
N GLY A 912 25.81 8.08 4.19
CA GLY A 912 25.47 7.24 3.04
C GLY A 912 24.71 7.89 1.92
N ASN A 913 23.62 8.53 2.34
CA ASN A 913 22.79 9.32 1.45
C ASN A 913 23.59 10.48 0.86
N THR A 914 24.59 11.01 1.58
CA THR A 914 25.50 12.05 1.06
C THR A 914 26.39 11.49 -0.06
N PHE A 915 26.97 10.31 0.12
CA PHE A 915 27.83 9.69 -0.90
C PHE A 915 27.03 9.32 -2.16
N LEU A 916 25.85 8.73 -1.97
CA LEU A 916 24.94 8.39 -3.06
C LEU A 916 24.42 9.65 -3.78
N PHE A 917 24.07 10.70 -3.03
CA PHE A 917 23.67 11.99 -3.60
C PHE A 917 24.76 12.58 -4.51
N ARG A 918 26.00 12.65 -4.03
CA ARG A 918 27.14 13.17 -4.81
C ARG A 918 27.39 12.31 -6.05
N SER A 919 27.38 10.99 -5.87
CA SER A 919 27.54 10.02 -6.95
C SER A 919 26.47 10.21 -8.04
N CYS A 920 25.20 10.39 -7.67
CA CYS A 920 24.12 10.67 -8.63
C CYS A 920 24.24 12.00 -9.38
N ILE A 921 24.90 13.02 -8.80
CA ILE A 921 25.13 14.31 -9.50
C ILE A 921 26.30 14.19 -10.49
N VAL A 922 27.34 13.44 -10.09
CA VAL A 922 28.52 13.18 -10.93
C VAL A 922 28.19 12.24 -12.08
N ASP A 923 27.36 11.23 -11.84
CA ASP A 923 26.93 10.25 -12.83
C ASP A 923 25.81 10.80 -13.72
N LYS A 924 26.11 10.91 -15.02
CA LYS A 924 25.17 11.43 -16.01
C LYS A 924 24.01 10.47 -16.34
N SER A 925 24.11 9.20 -15.98
CA SER A 925 23.05 8.22 -16.23
C SER A 925 21.88 8.33 -15.24
N CYS A 926 22.11 8.92 -14.06
CA CYS A 926 21.12 9.06 -12.99
C CYS A 926 20.10 10.21 -13.22
N TYR A 927 20.22 10.97 -14.32
CA TYR A 927 19.39 12.16 -14.58
C TYR A 927 17.90 11.88 -14.80
N TYR A 928 17.51 10.63 -15.05
CA TYR A 928 16.14 10.28 -15.46
C TYR A 928 15.22 9.74 -14.35
N ASN A 929 15.75 9.40 -13.17
CA ASN A 929 14.98 8.67 -12.13
C ASN A 929 14.67 9.45 -10.85
N GLY A 930 15.10 10.71 -10.70
CA GLY A 930 14.78 11.53 -9.52
C GLY A 930 15.45 11.10 -8.20
N ASP A 931 16.33 10.09 -8.24
CA ASP A 931 16.99 9.52 -7.06
C ASP A 931 17.90 10.51 -6.33
N PHE A 932 18.53 11.45 -7.04
CA PHE A 932 19.36 12.49 -6.40
C PHE A 932 18.55 13.37 -5.44
N VAL A 933 17.27 13.67 -5.74
CA VAL A 933 16.41 14.44 -4.84
C VAL A 933 16.11 13.64 -3.58
N HIS A 934 15.87 12.33 -3.72
CA HIS A 934 15.65 11.45 -2.59
C HIS A 934 16.88 11.39 -1.68
N TYR A 935 18.04 11.05 -2.24
CA TYR A 935 19.28 10.94 -1.46
C TYR A 935 19.69 12.28 -0.88
N GLY A 936 19.51 13.39 -1.60
CA GLY A 936 19.77 14.74 -1.09
C GLY A 936 18.93 15.05 0.15
N ARG A 937 17.60 14.91 0.07
CA ARG A 937 16.71 15.15 1.22
C ARG A 937 16.98 14.20 2.38
N ALA A 938 17.23 12.92 2.08
CA ALA A 938 17.53 11.93 3.09
C ALA A 938 18.88 12.22 3.77
N ALA A 939 19.88 12.72 3.03
CA ALA A 939 21.16 13.16 3.58
C ALA A 939 20.99 14.35 4.53
N GLU A 940 20.22 15.37 4.14
CA GLU A 940 19.93 16.53 5.00
C GLU A 940 19.20 16.11 6.28
N ALA A 941 18.20 15.22 6.15
CA ALA A 941 17.46 14.70 7.30
C ALA A 941 18.33 13.89 8.26
N THR A 942 19.29 13.10 7.76
CA THR A 942 20.12 12.23 8.60
C THR A 942 21.38 12.91 9.14
N THR A 943 21.93 13.89 8.43
CA THR A 943 23.17 14.58 8.86
C THR A 943 22.90 15.93 9.50
N GLY A 944 21.74 16.55 9.24
CA GLY A 944 21.47 17.94 9.59
C GLY A 944 22.27 18.96 8.76
N ILE A 945 23.06 18.49 7.78
CA ILE A 945 23.94 19.32 6.96
C ILE A 945 23.29 19.53 5.60
N SER A 946 23.10 20.80 5.21
CA SER A 946 22.56 21.12 3.90
C SER A 946 23.50 20.68 2.78
N GLN A 947 22.93 20.07 1.75
CA GLN A 947 23.69 19.65 0.55
C GLN A 947 23.97 20.82 -0.40
N ARG A 948 23.49 22.02 -0.05
CA ARG A 948 23.64 23.23 -0.85
C ARG A 948 25.09 23.62 -1.12
N VAL A 949 26.03 23.34 -0.21
CA VAL A 949 27.45 23.63 -0.43
C VAL A 949 28.01 22.85 -1.64
N PHE A 950 27.66 21.57 -1.75
CA PHE A 950 28.07 20.74 -2.88
C PHE A 950 27.39 21.22 -4.18
N ILE A 951 26.09 21.52 -4.13
CA ILE A 951 25.30 22.04 -5.26
C ILE A 951 25.85 23.38 -5.76
N ASP A 952 26.09 24.34 -4.86
CA ASP A 952 26.57 25.68 -5.20
C ASP A 952 28.02 25.66 -5.74
N SER A 953 28.78 24.59 -5.47
CA SER A 953 30.12 24.37 -6.04
C SER A 953 30.11 23.77 -7.46
N VAL A 954 28.94 23.43 -8.01
CA VAL A 954 28.81 22.96 -9.39
C VAL A 954 29.01 24.14 -10.35
N ASP A 955 30.09 24.08 -11.12
CA ASP A 955 30.53 25.19 -11.94
C ASP A 955 29.54 25.48 -13.09
N ARG A 956 29.14 26.74 -13.33
CA ARG A 956 28.13 27.09 -14.36
C ARG A 956 28.56 26.78 -15.79
N GLY A 957 29.87 26.57 -16.00
CA GLY A 957 30.47 26.13 -17.26
C GLY A 957 30.54 24.62 -17.43
N SER A 958 30.30 23.83 -16.37
CA SER A 958 30.19 22.38 -16.48
C SER A 958 28.89 22.04 -17.23
N SER A 959 28.92 21.01 -18.08
CA SER A 959 27.79 20.54 -18.90
C SER A 959 26.65 19.91 -18.09
N CYS A 960 26.46 20.33 -16.84
CA CYS A 960 25.40 19.90 -15.96
C CYS A 960 24.13 20.72 -16.25
N THR A 961 23.23 20.17 -17.06
CA THR A 961 21.98 20.82 -17.49
C THR A 961 20.94 20.96 -16.37
N CYS A 962 21.10 20.25 -15.24
CA CYS A 962 20.14 20.24 -14.13
C CYS A 962 20.03 21.56 -13.35
N MET A 963 21.02 22.45 -13.42
CA MET A 963 21.02 23.75 -12.70
C MET A 963 20.76 24.97 -13.60
N LYS A 964 20.42 24.78 -14.88
CA LYS A 964 20.13 25.88 -15.81
C LYS A 964 18.66 26.34 -15.83
N SER A 965 17.84 25.92 -14.86
CA SER A 965 16.46 26.39 -14.64
C SER A 965 16.25 26.67 -13.14
N PRO A 966 15.55 27.77 -12.76
CA PRO A 966 15.93 28.57 -11.60
C PRO A 966 15.30 28.12 -10.28
N LYS A 967 16.06 28.29 -9.18
CA LYS A 967 15.61 28.47 -7.78
C LYS A 967 14.11 28.21 -7.55
N SER A 968 13.74 26.96 -7.27
CA SER A 968 12.50 26.60 -6.58
C SER A 968 12.74 25.44 -5.64
#